data_AF-A0A0M0TB58-F1
#
_entry.id   AF-A0A0M0TB58-F1
#
_cell.length_a   1.000
_cell.length_b   1.000
_cell.length_c   1.000
_cell.angle_alpha   90.00
_cell.angle_beta   90.00
_cell.angle_gamma   90.00
#
_symmetry.space_group_name_H-M   'P 1'
#
loop_
_entity.id
_entity.type
_entity.pdbx_description
1 polymer ?
#
loop_
_entity_poly.entity_id
_entity_poly.type
_entity_poly.pdbx_seq_one_letter_code
_entity_poly.pdbx_strand_id
1 'polypeptide(L)'
;MKLTPEKLLSAIEKYAHTPEKQRTLTPKQIRWFSDPENVFLLISLVLALPKEAMTEIGDSINHWLEVAIAELALTANKLPAEAKQQLEEVIEQILVYTKEKFEINSECVLLCVSILKRNQFHIKTDITGLLDAPQYPDNTNIATFPKKSLNLNQLFKQFEIHSGIEFIDFFESGLSVVPHEALPHLLSEVAKHSWGIDALLLLTQYFEEPIALACVQALDDCPSSAWENLSYLQLVNLCARFNRHPAIHTCFKRWKKKAMSHHKKARETAKIHELYVTHVDGNDCASMMMTITLDGHEYQTNMMLDFKSGIRESLLNIAPESTIPELIEELGNNEAYVDYTPVSPDWLQQILPWILSVQQNKNTPLDLTSLYWLSQLPVEWTQPEAFELEHWSQQFDYQVNPKRQDQHRLGITMGSSLILSWLAPEECLLKAKKPRDLLKLYYYANRELFIGRLTYSAAIEQYRLPPQAPYLVEQYLDLAYALRDPALNRKRFALFDMLAELSFEYFYMEQEEEIEPQGLVLKVSLFDATPAIWRRIRVSNQLTLSEFHDVIQTAMGWENAHLFSFGFAGIDIPEEHYDQMRIGAFLEEVGDEFNYQYDFGDDWFHQITVEKVLPKDIIQPEVTAGNGMCPAEDSGGIWNWNYLLKLRKKKHLTEDEAEQLELVGLSPNESLEPFDKQQVNKKLKAFINH
;
A
#
# COMPACT_ATOMS: atom_id res chain seq x y z
N MET A 1 -0.35 20.43 2.33
CA MET A 1 -1.05 21.62 2.89
C MET A 1 -1.09 21.47 4.41
N LYS A 2 -0.38 22.29 5.21
CA LYS A 2 -0.38 22.13 6.68
C LYS A 2 -1.75 22.53 7.25
N LEU A 3 -2.54 21.56 7.74
CA LEU A 3 -3.74 21.83 8.54
C LEU A 3 -3.33 22.33 9.93
N THR A 4 -4.00 23.34 10.45
CA THR A 4 -3.86 23.78 11.84
C THR A 4 -4.82 22.98 12.74
N PRO A 5 -4.61 22.92 14.07
CA PRO A 5 -5.52 22.24 15.00
C PRO A 5 -6.98 22.65 14.81
N GLU A 6 -7.26 23.94 14.55
CA GLU A 6 -8.63 24.42 14.35
C GLU A 6 -9.27 23.88 13.07
N LYS A 7 -8.48 23.73 12.00
CA LYS A 7 -8.99 23.17 10.74
C LYS A 7 -9.29 21.67 10.88
N LEU A 8 -8.49 20.95 11.67
CA LEU A 8 -8.71 19.54 11.94
C LEU A 8 -9.99 19.33 12.75
N LEU A 9 -10.18 20.10 13.84
CA LEU A 9 -11.41 20.03 14.63
C LEU A 9 -12.63 20.41 13.80
N SER A 10 -12.56 21.48 12.99
CA SER A 10 -13.64 21.87 12.09
C SER A 10 -13.97 20.80 11.05
N ALA A 11 -12.98 20.03 10.58
CA ALA A 11 -13.21 18.91 9.68
C ALA A 11 -13.94 17.74 10.38
N ILE A 12 -13.57 17.43 11.63
CA ILE A 12 -14.25 16.43 12.46
C ILE A 12 -15.69 16.85 12.77
N GLU A 13 -15.92 18.12 13.13
CA GLU A 13 -17.26 18.66 13.35
C GLU A 13 -18.11 18.57 12.08
N LYS A 14 -17.57 18.97 10.92
CA LYS A 14 -18.28 18.87 9.64
C LYS A 14 -18.61 17.41 9.30
N TYR A 15 -17.70 16.48 9.60
CA TYR A 15 -17.92 15.05 9.44
C TYR A 15 -19.08 14.56 10.34
N ALA A 16 -19.11 14.98 11.60
CA ALA A 16 -20.19 14.64 12.54
C ALA A 16 -21.58 15.13 12.06
N HIS A 17 -21.64 16.28 11.38
CA HIS A 17 -22.88 16.83 10.84
C HIS A 17 -23.32 16.20 9.50
N THR A 18 -22.48 15.33 8.92
CA THR A 18 -22.81 14.61 7.68
C THR A 18 -23.71 13.41 8.01
N PRO A 19 -24.71 13.06 7.17
CA PRO A 19 -25.53 11.86 7.38
C PRO A 19 -24.65 10.61 7.51
N GLU A 20 -24.96 9.73 8.45
CA GLU A 20 -24.13 8.57 8.79
C GLU A 20 -23.75 7.69 7.59
N LYS A 21 -24.67 7.48 6.65
CA LYS A 21 -24.42 6.74 5.39
C LYS A 21 -23.44 7.41 4.42
N GLN A 22 -23.11 8.69 4.64
CA GLN A 22 -22.20 9.49 3.81
C GLN A 22 -20.93 9.87 4.58
N ARG A 23 -20.79 9.39 5.82
CA ARG A 23 -19.61 9.62 6.66
C ARG A 23 -18.49 8.70 6.19
N THR A 24 -17.65 9.19 5.29
CA THR A 24 -16.42 8.53 4.87
C THR A 24 -15.28 9.53 4.81
N LEU A 25 -14.09 9.12 5.24
CA LEU A 25 -12.88 9.94 5.06
C LEU A 25 -12.45 9.87 3.59
N THR A 26 -12.12 11.03 3.02
CA THR A 26 -11.60 11.09 1.65
C THR A 26 -10.21 10.46 1.56
N PRO A 27 -9.80 9.90 0.41
CA PRO A 27 -8.44 9.38 0.22
C PRO A 27 -7.35 10.39 0.60
N LYS A 28 -7.59 11.67 0.34
CA LYS A 28 -6.69 12.78 0.73
C LYS A 28 -6.56 12.96 2.25
N GLN A 29 -7.64 12.75 3.00
CA GLN A 29 -7.62 12.78 4.47
C GLN A 29 -6.90 11.54 5.03
N ILE A 30 -7.09 10.37 4.43
CA ILE A 30 -6.40 9.14 4.83
C ILE A 30 -4.89 9.28 4.55
N ARG A 31 -4.50 9.69 3.33
CA ARG A 31 -3.10 9.98 2.95
C ARG A 31 -2.46 11.05 3.82
N TRP A 32 -3.23 11.93 4.47
CA TRP A 32 -2.68 12.89 5.42
C TRP A 32 -2.13 12.21 6.69
N PHE A 33 -2.70 11.08 7.11
CA PHE A 33 -2.23 10.30 8.25
C PHE A 33 -1.03 9.39 7.94
N SER A 34 -0.58 9.31 6.69
CA SER A 34 0.66 8.62 6.35
C SER A 34 1.91 9.29 6.95
N ASP A 35 1.79 10.55 7.36
CA ASP A 35 2.81 11.29 8.11
C ASP A 35 2.51 11.20 9.62
N PRO A 36 3.37 10.53 10.42
CA PRO A 36 3.18 10.35 11.85
C PRO A 36 2.95 11.64 12.64
N GLU A 37 3.53 12.77 12.23
CA GLU A 37 3.34 14.06 12.93
C GLU A 37 1.87 14.49 12.96
N ASN A 38 1.10 14.16 11.92
CA ASN A 38 -0.32 14.48 11.83
C ASN A 38 -1.17 13.62 12.77
N VAL A 39 -0.77 12.36 12.97
CA VAL A 39 -1.42 11.46 13.93
C VAL A 39 -1.11 11.92 15.36
N PHE A 40 0.13 12.32 15.64
CA PHE A 40 0.52 12.90 16.93
C PHE A 40 -0.24 14.17 17.27
N LEU A 41 -0.47 15.04 16.27
CA LEU A 41 -1.29 16.23 16.41
C LEU A 41 -2.75 15.87 16.76
N LEU A 42 -3.33 14.89 16.06
CA LEU A 42 -4.69 14.42 16.34
C LEU A 42 -4.81 13.85 17.75
N ILE A 43 -3.88 12.98 18.17
CA ILE A 43 -3.85 12.41 19.53
C ILE A 43 -3.82 13.54 20.57
N SER A 44 -2.91 14.50 20.42
CA SER A 44 -2.79 15.64 21.34
C SER A 44 -4.08 16.45 21.44
N LEU A 45 -4.74 16.70 20.29
CA LEU A 45 -6.00 17.42 20.23
C LEU A 45 -7.11 16.66 20.95
N VAL A 46 -7.27 15.36 20.68
CA VAL A 46 -8.34 14.54 21.26
C VAL A 46 -8.17 14.41 22.78
N LEU A 47 -6.94 14.24 23.27
CA LEU A 47 -6.66 14.16 24.71
C LEU A 47 -7.09 15.42 25.48
N ALA A 48 -7.03 16.59 24.83
CA ALA A 48 -7.38 17.88 25.41
C ALA A 48 -8.84 18.31 25.15
N LEU A 49 -9.67 17.46 24.52
CA LEU A 49 -11.06 17.81 24.25
C LEU A 49 -11.91 17.86 25.54
N PRO A 50 -12.82 18.84 25.65
CA PRO A 50 -13.73 18.91 26.78
C PRO A 50 -14.72 17.74 26.75
N LYS A 51 -15.25 17.36 27.90
CA LYS A 51 -16.19 16.22 28.03
C LYS A 51 -17.46 16.41 27.21
N GLU A 52 -17.93 17.66 27.10
CA GLU A 52 -19.11 18.02 26.32
C GLU A 52 -18.92 17.66 24.83
N ALA A 53 -17.70 17.83 24.29
CA ALA A 53 -17.41 17.48 22.89
C ALA A 53 -17.51 15.96 22.65
N MET A 54 -17.15 15.13 23.62
CA MET A 54 -17.33 13.67 23.49
C MET A 54 -18.80 13.26 23.43
N THR A 55 -19.70 14.05 24.03
CA THR A 55 -21.15 13.80 23.94
C THR A 55 -21.71 14.20 22.58
N GLU A 56 -21.15 15.22 21.94
CA GLU A 56 -21.65 15.77 20.66
C GLU A 56 -21.04 15.08 19.44
N ILE A 57 -19.73 14.82 19.46
CA ILE A 57 -18.95 14.35 18.30
C ILE A 57 -18.09 13.10 18.60
N GLY A 58 -18.35 12.41 19.72
CA GLY A 58 -17.55 11.25 20.18
C GLY A 58 -17.37 10.14 19.14
N ASP A 59 -18.44 9.72 18.47
CA ASP A 59 -18.38 8.68 17.43
C ASP A 59 -17.49 9.10 16.25
N SER A 60 -17.52 10.39 15.91
CA SER A 60 -16.68 10.94 14.83
C SER A 60 -15.22 11.00 15.25
N ILE A 61 -14.93 11.38 16.49
CA ILE A 61 -13.57 11.36 17.05
C ILE A 61 -13.02 9.93 17.06
N ASN A 62 -13.82 8.97 17.52
CA ASN A 62 -13.43 7.57 17.52
C ASN A 62 -13.05 7.11 16.11
N HIS A 63 -13.92 7.30 15.12
CA HIS A 63 -13.65 6.91 13.74
C HIS A 63 -12.37 7.56 13.16
N TRP A 64 -12.17 8.86 13.40
CA TRP A 64 -10.95 9.56 12.95
C TRP A 64 -9.69 9.01 13.61
N LEU A 65 -9.73 8.71 14.92
CA LEU A 65 -8.62 8.11 15.63
C LEU A 65 -8.32 6.69 15.15
N GLU A 66 -9.35 5.87 14.92
CA GLU A 66 -9.21 4.51 14.41
C GLU A 66 -8.47 4.51 13.08
N VAL A 67 -8.90 5.34 12.12
CA VAL A 67 -8.25 5.44 10.81
C VAL A 67 -6.82 6.00 10.93
N ALA A 68 -6.63 7.07 11.71
CA ALA A 68 -5.31 7.69 11.86
C ALA A 68 -4.28 6.75 12.51
N ILE A 69 -4.68 6.01 13.55
CA ILE A 69 -3.79 5.08 14.25
C ILE A 69 -3.57 3.82 13.39
N ALA A 70 -4.56 3.37 12.61
CA ALA A 70 -4.37 2.28 11.65
C ALA A 70 -3.34 2.65 10.57
N GLU A 71 -3.42 3.86 10.00
CA GLU A 71 -2.41 4.37 9.05
C GLU A 71 -1.02 4.48 9.68
N LEU A 72 -0.96 4.94 10.93
CA LEU A 72 0.30 4.96 11.69
C LEU A 72 0.85 3.55 11.90
N ALA A 73 0.00 2.57 12.19
CA ALA A 73 0.40 1.17 12.36
C ALA A 73 0.93 0.57 11.07
N LEU A 74 0.27 0.83 9.93
CA LEU A 74 0.74 0.43 8.60
C LEU A 74 2.12 1.00 8.30
N THR A 75 2.34 2.28 8.63
CA THR A 75 3.62 2.95 8.47
C THR A 75 4.68 2.35 9.41
N ALA A 76 4.35 2.15 10.68
CA ALA A 76 5.24 1.59 11.69
C ALA A 76 5.65 0.14 11.36
N ASN A 77 4.77 -0.66 10.78
CA ASN A 77 5.05 -2.05 10.39
C ASN A 77 6.05 -2.17 9.22
N LYS A 78 6.26 -1.10 8.45
CA LYS A 78 7.28 -1.04 7.39
C LYS A 78 8.67 -0.63 7.95
N LEU A 79 8.71 -0.12 9.18
CA LEU A 79 9.93 0.40 9.78
C LEU A 79 10.68 -0.67 10.59
N PRO A 80 12.01 -0.52 10.77
CA PRO A 80 12.77 -1.31 11.72
C PRO A 80 12.21 -1.20 13.15
N ALA A 81 12.42 -2.24 13.97
CA ALA A 81 11.89 -2.30 15.33
C ALA A 81 12.31 -1.09 16.19
N GLU A 82 13.54 -0.60 16.03
CA GLU A 82 14.05 0.57 16.75
C GLU A 82 13.28 1.85 16.39
N ALA A 83 12.87 2.02 15.13
CA ALA A 83 12.11 3.17 14.68
C ALA A 83 10.64 3.09 15.15
N LYS A 84 10.04 1.90 15.15
CA LYS A 84 8.72 1.69 15.78
C LYS A 84 8.75 2.03 17.27
N GLN A 85 9.81 1.64 17.99
CA GLN A 85 9.98 1.99 19.40
C GLN A 85 10.07 3.51 19.60
N GLN A 86 10.76 4.24 18.72
CA GLN A 86 10.80 5.70 18.79
C GLN A 86 9.42 6.33 18.61
N LEU A 87 8.58 5.80 17.71
CA LEU A 87 7.19 6.26 17.57
C LEU A 87 6.40 6.01 18.87
N GLU A 88 6.54 4.83 19.47
CA GLU A 88 5.93 4.50 20.78
C GLU A 88 6.39 5.48 21.87
N GLU A 89 7.69 5.77 21.95
CA GLU A 89 8.26 6.72 22.92
C GLU A 89 7.73 8.16 22.72
N VAL A 90 7.54 8.60 21.47
CA VAL A 90 6.94 9.91 21.16
C VAL A 90 5.47 9.96 21.60
N ILE A 91 4.70 8.90 21.35
CA ILE A 91 3.30 8.80 21.80
C ILE A 91 3.22 8.87 23.33
N GLU A 92 4.09 8.16 24.04
CA GLU A 92 4.17 8.22 25.50
C GLU A 92 4.52 9.63 26.01
N GLN A 93 5.47 10.30 25.35
CA GLN A 93 5.81 11.70 25.68
C GLN A 93 4.63 12.64 25.46
N ILE A 94 3.83 12.44 24.41
CA ILE A 94 2.61 13.23 24.15
C ILE A 94 1.58 13.02 25.26
N LEU A 95 1.35 11.77 25.68
CA LEU A 95 0.42 11.47 26.78
C LEU A 95 0.82 12.21 28.06
N VAL A 96 2.09 12.13 28.44
CA VAL A 96 2.63 12.79 29.64
C VAL A 96 2.62 14.31 29.50
N TYR A 97 3.13 14.84 28.38
CA TYR A 97 3.21 16.27 28.12
C TYR A 97 1.83 16.93 28.11
N THR A 98 0.84 16.28 27.48
CA THR A 98 -0.52 16.80 27.41
C THR A 98 -1.12 16.89 28.80
N LYS A 99 -0.92 15.88 29.66
CA LYS A 99 -1.32 15.93 31.07
C LYS A 99 -0.65 17.08 31.83
N GLU A 100 0.64 17.32 31.62
CA GLU A 100 1.36 18.38 32.31
C GLU A 100 0.94 19.80 31.90
N LYS A 101 0.42 19.97 30.68
CA LYS A 101 0.12 21.28 30.09
C LYS A 101 -1.36 21.60 29.98
N PHE A 102 -2.22 20.59 29.92
CA PHE A 102 -3.65 20.72 29.65
C PHE A 102 -4.46 19.86 30.62
N GLU A 103 -5.74 20.19 30.78
CA GLU A 103 -6.68 19.31 31.45
C GLU A 103 -7.07 18.17 30.50
N ILE A 104 -6.70 16.94 30.85
CA ILE A 104 -6.97 15.78 30.00
C ILE A 104 -8.33 15.18 30.29
N ASN A 105 -9.01 14.73 29.23
CA ASN A 105 -10.24 13.97 29.37
C ASN A 105 -9.94 12.47 29.53
N SER A 106 -10.38 11.90 30.66
CA SER A 106 -10.20 10.49 30.99
C SER A 106 -10.78 9.54 29.95
N GLU A 107 -11.90 9.90 29.33
CA GLU A 107 -12.54 9.09 28.29
C GLU A 107 -11.69 9.06 27.03
N CYS A 108 -11.16 10.21 26.62
CA CYS A 108 -10.25 10.34 25.49
C CYS A 108 -8.94 9.56 25.72
N VAL A 109 -8.38 9.61 26.93
CA VAL A 109 -7.17 8.85 27.27
C VAL A 109 -7.41 7.35 27.11
N LEU A 110 -8.50 6.82 27.68
CA LEU A 110 -8.83 5.40 27.60
C LEU A 110 -9.11 4.98 26.15
N LEU A 111 -9.86 5.79 25.40
CA LEU A 111 -10.13 5.58 23.98
C LEU A 111 -8.84 5.52 23.16
N CYS A 112 -7.99 6.57 23.23
CA CYS A 112 -6.73 6.63 22.50
C CYS A 112 -5.84 5.43 22.81
N VAL A 113 -5.64 5.10 24.09
CA VAL A 113 -4.75 4.00 24.49
C VAL A 113 -5.34 2.64 24.05
N SER A 114 -6.67 2.45 24.12
CA SER A 114 -7.31 1.22 23.64
C SER A 114 -7.10 1.02 22.13
N ILE A 115 -7.26 2.07 21.31
CA ILE A 115 -7.06 2.01 19.86
C ILE A 115 -5.57 1.77 19.54
N LEU A 116 -4.65 2.42 20.26
CA LEU A 116 -3.20 2.18 20.12
C LEU A 116 -2.84 0.72 20.43
N LYS A 117 -3.36 0.18 21.53
CA LYS A 117 -3.12 -1.23 21.91
C LYS A 117 -3.74 -2.20 20.92
N ARG A 118 -4.97 -1.95 20.43
CA ARG A 118 -5.61 -2.76 19.37
C ARG A 118 -4.74 -2.81 18.10
N ASN A 119 -4.04 -1.72 17.81
CA ASN A 119 -3.05 -1.62 16.72
C ASN A 119 -1.62 -2.06 17.11
N GLN A 120 -1.46 -2.80 18.21
CA GLN A 120 -0.20 -3.39 18.68
C GLN A 120 0.94 -2.37 18.93
N PHE A 121 0.60 -1.18 19.43
CA PHE A 121 1.58 -0.25 20.02
C PHE A 121 1.78 -0.55 21.52
N HIS A 122 3.04 -0.65 21.95
CA HIS A 122 3.38 -0.88 23.36
C HIS A 122 3.37 0.44 24.12
N ILE A 123 2.33 0.66 24.93
CA ILE A 123 2.21 1.85 25.78
C ILE A 123 2.51 1.46 27.23
N LYS A 124 3.66 1.88 27.73
CA LYS A 124 4.17 1.58 29.09
C LYS A 124 3.79 2.65 30.11
N THR A 125 3.24 3.78 29.67
CA THR A 125 2.84 4.86 30.57
C THR A 125 1.82 4.36 31.60
N ASP A 126 2.02 4.72 32.87
CA ASP A 126 1.08 4.40 33.94
C ASP A 126 -0.23 5.19 33.74
N ILE A 127 -1.23 4.52 33.18
CA ILE A 127 -2.54 5.08 32.90
C ILE A 127 -3.24 5.52 34.21
N THR A 128 -3.02 4.81 35.33
CA THR A 128 -3.62 5.22 36.61
C THR A 128 -3.02 6.52 37.10
N GLY A 129 -1.70 6.66 36.91
CA GLY A 129 -0.97 7.89 37.11
C GLY A 129 -1.44 9.01 36.18
N LEU A 130 -1.92 8.72 34.97
CA LEU A 130 -2.47 9.74 34.06
C LEU A 130 -3.84 10.28 34.50
N LEU A 131 -4.72 9.41 34.99
CA LEU A 131 -6.16 9.70 35.13
C LEU A 131 -6.60 10.45 36.40
N ASP A 132 -5.70 10.83 37.33
CA ASP A 132 -5.95 11.59 38.57
C ASP A 132 -7.40 11.49 39.11
N ALA A 133 -7.81 10.27 39.51
CA ALA A 133 -9.22 9.87 39.61
C ALA A 133 -10.20 10.86 40.27
N PRO A 134 -11.16 11.43 39.52
CA PRO A 134 -12.40 11.99 40.06
C PRO A 134 -13.60 11.08 39.71
N GLN A 135 -14.56 10.97 40.64
CA GLN A 135 -15.78 10.17 40.48
C GLN A 135 -16.74 10.79 39.46
N TYR A 136 -17.22 10.00 38.47
CA TYR A 136 -18.26 10.40 37.51
C TYR A 136 -19.30 9.28 37.26
N PRO A 137 -20.51 9.59 36.74
CA PRO A 137 -21.66 8.69 36.71
C PRO A 137 -21.64 7.65 35.55
N ASP A 138 -22.23 6.49 35.81
CA ASP A 138 -22.21 5.17 35.11
C ASP A 138 -22.67 5.09 33.62
N ASN A 139 -22.66 6.17 32.83
CA ASN A 139 -23.38 6.20 31.54
C ASN A 139 -22.52 6.24 30.26
N THR A 140 -21.19 6.20 30.37
CA THR A 140 -20.30 6.11 29.19
C THR A 140 -19.74 4.69 29.12
N ASN A 141 -19.90 4.00 27.99
CA ASN A 141 -19.45 2.60 27.77
C ASN A 141 -17.92 2.42 27.80
N ILE A 142 -17.20 3.29 28.52
CA ILE A 142 -15.77 3.31 28.73
C ILE A 142 -15.53 2.85 30.17
N ALA A 143 -14.86 1.70 30.35
CA ALA A 143 -14.62 1.13 31.67
C ALA A 143 -13.70 2.03 32.52
N THR A 144 -14.27 2.79 33.46
CA THR A 144 -13.47 3.43 34.51
C THR A 144 -12.88 2.38 35.46
N PHE A 145 -11.63 2.61 35.89
CA PHE A 145 -10.95 1.70 36.79
C PHE A 145 -11.67 1.64 38.16
N PRO A 146 -12.18 0.48 38.60
CA PRO A 146 -13.02 0.42 39.79
C PRO A 146 -12.23 0.52 41.09
N LYS A 147 -12.63 1.43 41.98
CA LYS A 147 -12.32 1.33 43.43
C LYS A 147 -13.25 0.37 44.19
N LYS A 148 -14.26 -0.22 43.52
CA LYS A 148 -15.26 -1.15 44.07
C LYS A 148 -15.43 -2.31 43.10
N SER A 149 -15.32 -3.58 43.54
CA SER A 149 -15.20 -4.74 42.64
C SER A 149 -16.19 -4.69 41.46
N LEU A 150 -15.66 -4.64 40.23
CA LEU A 150 -16.44 -4.62 39.00
C LEU A 150 -17.39 -5.84 39.00
N ASN A 151 -18.69 -5.63 38.82
CA ASN A 151 -19.61 -6.75 38.63
C ASN A 151 -19.57 -7.20 37.17
N LEU A 152 -18.55 -7.98 36.82
CA LEU A 152 -18.32 -8.47 35.45
C LEU A 152 -19.55 -9.19 34.88
N ASN A 153 -20.29 -9.92 35.71
CA ASN A 153 -21.53 -10.59 35.30
C ASN A 153 -22.61 -9.62 34.80
N GLN A 154 -22.69 -8.42 35.38
CA GLN A 154 -23.63 -7.40 34.94
C GLN A 154 -23.19 -6.78 33.61
N LEU A 155 -21.88 -6.50 33.47
CA LEU A 155 -21.32 -5.95 32.24
C LEU A 155 -21.45 -6.93 31.07
N PHE A 156 -21.07 -8.20 31.25
CA PHE A 156 -21.18 -9.21 30.19
C PHE A 156 -22.62 -9.42 29.73
N LYS A 157 -23.60 -9.22 30.61
CA LYS A 157 -25.03 -9.24 30.22
C LYS A 157 -25.45 -7.96 29.49
N GLN A 158 -24.94 -6.81 29.90
CA GLN A 158 -25.23 -5.52 29.27
C GLN A 158 -24.67 -5.45 27.84
N PHE A 159 -23.48 -6.00 27.61
CA PHE A 159 -22.82 -6.05 26.32
C PHE A 159 -23.10 -7.36 25.55
N GLU A 160 -24.05 -8.17 26.02
CA GLU A 160 -24.49 -9.39 25.34
C GLU A 160 -23.34 -10.35 24.95
N ILE A 161 -22.35 -10.52 25.84
CA ILE A 161 -21.18 -11.35 25.59
C ILE A 161 -21.52 -12.83 25.78
N HIS A 162 -21.46 -13.58 24.68
CA HIS A 162 -21.87 -14.98 24.55
C HIS A 162 -20.75 -15.90 24.08
N SER A 163 -19.71 -15.37 23.45
CA SER A 163 -18.58 -16.15 22.95
C SER A 163 -17.22 -15.62 23.44
N GLY A 164 -16.18 -16.45 23.25
CA GLY A 164 -14.82 -16.08 23.61
C GLY A 164 -14.30 -14.93 22.76
N ILE A 165 -14.70 -14.84 21.49
CA ILE A 165 -14.26 -13.79 20.56
C ILE A 165 -14.96 -12.45 20.84
N GLU A 166 -16.25 -12.45 21.16
CA GLU A 166 -16.95 -11.22 21.60
C GLU A 166 -16.32 -10.65 22.88
N PHE A 167 -15.82 -11.51 23.78
CA PHE A 167 -15.06 -11.07 24.93
C PHE A 167 -13.72 -10.45 24.54
N ILE A 168 -13.04 -10.94 23.48
CA ILE A 168 -11.82 -10.30 22.98
C ILE A 168 -12.12 -8.88 22.50
N ASP A 169 -13.18 -8.69 21.71
CA ASP A 169 -13.56 -7.35 21.22
C ASP A 169 -13.86 -6.40 22.39
N PHE A 170 -14.60 -6.89 23.39
CA PHE A 170 -14.86 -6.15 24.63
C PHE A 170 -13.57 -5.85 25.41
N PHE A 171 -12.65 -6.81 25.46
CA PHE A 171 -11.38 -6.66 26.17
C PHE A 171 -10.50 -5.60 25.48
N GLU A 172 -10.31 -5.69 24.16
CA GLU A 172 -9.48 -4.75 23.40
C GLU A 172 -10.02 -3.33 23.47
N SER A 173 -11.35 -3.18 23.41
CA SER A 173 -12.04 -1.89 23.44
C SER A 173 -12.05 -1.19 24.80
N GLY A 174 -11.65 -1.86 25.89
CA GLY A 174 -11.69 -1.21 27.21
C GLY A 174 -10.96 -1.88 28.36
N LEU A 175 -10.83 -3.20 28.41
CA LEU A 175 -10.10 -3.88 29.49
C LEU A 175 -8.59 -4.02 29.22
N SER A 176 -8.13 -3.80 27.99
CA SER A 176 -6.72 -3.84 27.60
C SER A 176 -5.84 -2.81 28.33
N VAL A 177 -6.46 -1.73 28.81
CA VAL A 177 -5.79 -0.63 29.54
C VAL A 177 -5.77 -0.83 31.06
N VAL A 178 -6.27 -1.99 31.54
CA VAL A 178 -6.32 -2.33 32.96
C VAL A 178 -4.92 -2.60 33.51
N PRO A 179 -4.50 -1.94 34.62
CA PRO A 179 -3.31 -2.30 35.39
C PRO A 179 -3.07 -3.79 35.53
N HIS A 180 -1.83 -4.19 35.24
CA HIS A 180 -1.44 -5.60 35.18
C HIS A 180 -1.65 -6.32 36.52
N GLU A 181 -1.59 -5.62 37.65
CA GLU A 181 -1.82 -6.17 38.98
C GLU A 181 -3.29 -6.57 39.22
N ALA A 182 -4.23 -5.93 38.53
CA ALA A 182 -5.67 -6.21 38.65
C ALA A 182 -6.13 -7.31 37.68
N LEU A 183 -5.37 -7.58 36.61
CA LEU A 183 -5.73 -8.53 35.56
C LEU A 183 -5.99 -9.96 36.09
N PRO A 184 -5.14 -10.57 36.95
CA PRO A 184 -5.36 -11.95 37.40
C PRO A 184 -6.71 -12.12 38.11
N HIS A 185 -7.13 -11.14 38.91
CA HIS A 185 -8.41 -11.17 39.60
C HIS A 185 -9.58 -11.08 38.60
N LEU A 186 -9.52 -10.16 37.65
CA LEU A 186 -10.53 -10.00 36.61
C LEU A 186 -10.66 -11.28 35.77
N LEU A 187 -9.54 -11.81 35.29
CA LEU A 187 -9.49 -12.98 34.40
C LEU A 187 -9.88 -14.29 35.11
N SER A 188 -9.70 -14.38 36.43
CA SER A 188 -10.19 -15.53 37.22
C SER A 188 -11.72 -15.63 37.24
N GLU A 189 -12.44 -14.51 37.14
CA GLU A 189 -13.89 -14.50 37.00
C GLU A 189 -14.32 -14.93 35.60
N VAL A 190 -13.57 -14.52 34.56
CA VAL A 190 -13.81 -14.91 33.15
C VAL A 190 -13.81 -16.44 33.02
N ALA A 191 -12.88 -17.14 33.69
CA ALA A 191 -12.77 -18.60 33.67
C ALA A 191 -14.04 -19.35 34.13
N LYS A 192 -14.99 -18.68 34.80
CA LYS A 192 -16.23 -19.26 35.31
C LYS A 192 -17.34 -19.32 34.26
N HIS A 193 -17.19 -18.61 33.15
CA HIS A 193 -18.17 -18.57 32.07
C HIS A 193 -18.00 -19.76 31.10
N SER A 194 -19.09 -20.12 30.40
CA SER A 194 -19.10 -21.23 29.44
C SER A 194 -18.19 -21.02 28.22
N TRP A 195 -17.85 -19.78 27.92
CA TRP A 195 -16.90 -19.39 26.86
C TRP A 195 -15.53 -18.97 27.42
N GLY A 196 -15.37 -18.96 28.74
CA GLY A 196 -14.24 -18.33 29.43
C GLY A 196 -12.90 -18.99 29.15
N ILE A 197 -12.87 -20.32 28.99
CA ILE A 197 -11.63 -21.03 28.65
C ILE A 197 -11.14 -20.65 27.25
N ASP A 198 -12.04 -20.46 26.28
CA ASP A 198 -11.65 -20.05 24.94
C ASP A 198 -11.08 -18.62 24.95
N ALA A 199 -11.78 -17.69 25.60
CA ALA A 199 -11.33 -16.31 25.79
C ALA A 199 -9.93 -16.23 26.40
N LEU A 200 -9.70 -16.98 27.48
CA LEU A 200 -8.40 -16.98 28.15
C LEU A 200 -7.30 -17.61 27.29
N LEU A 201 -7.60 -18.69 26.55
CA LEU A 201 -6.65 -19.30 25.61
C LEU A 201 -6.31 -18.36 24.45
N LEU A 202 -7.28 -17.63 23.91
CA LEU A 202 -7.04 -16.59 22.90
C LEU A 202 -6.16 -15.49 23.48
N LEU A 203 -6.48 -14.93 24.64
CA LEU A 203 -5.66 -13.89 25.29
C LEU A 203 -4.25 -14.34 25.68
N THR A 204 -3.95 -15.64 25.73
CA THR A 204 -2.55 -16.09 25.83
C THR A 204 -1.70 -15.69 24.62
N GLN A 205 -2.32 -15.32 23.50
CA GLN A 205 -1.67 -14.86 22.27
C GLN A 205 -1.70 -13.34 22.10
N TYR A 206 -2.27 -12.63 23.07
CA TYR A 206 -2.32 -11.17 23.07
C TYR A 206 -0.91 -10.57 22.98
N PHE A 207 -0.73 -9.44 22.28
CA PHE A 207 0.61 -8.96 21.94
C PHE A 207 1.47 -8.59 23.17
N GLU A 208 0.84 -8.11 24.24
CA GLU A 208 1.51 -7.80 25.50
C GLU A 208 1.67 -9.04 26.38
N GLU A 209 2.92 -9.43 26.66
CA GLU A 209 3.26 -10.58 27.51
C GLU A 209 2.60 -10.56 28.91
N PRO A 210 2.48 -9.41 29.62
CA PRO A 210 1.82 -9.39 30.94
C PRO A 210 0.37 -9.87 30.92
N ILE A 211 -0.39 -9.58 29.86
CA ILE A 211 -1.77 -10.05 29.71
C ILE A 211 -1.79 -11.57 29.50
N ALA A 212 -0.89 -12.09 28.66
CA ALA A 212 -0.76 -13.52 28.45
C ALA A 212 -0.38 -14.28 29.74
N LEU A 213 0.52 -13.72 30.55
CA LEU A 213 0.92 -14.29 31.85
C LEU A 213 -0.23 -14.26 32.87
N ALA A 214 -1.05 -13.20 32.89
CA ALA A 214 -2.23 -13.14 33.75
C ALA A 214 -3.26 -14.21 33.35
N CYS A 215 -3.42 -14.49 32.05
CA CYS A 215 -4.26 -15.58 31.56
C CYS A 215 -3.71 -16.96 31.96
N VAL A 216 -2.38 -17.16 31.94
CA VAL A 216 -1.75 -18.41 32.42
C VAL A 216 -2.13 -18.68 33.87
N GLN A 217 -2.05 -17.66 34.72
CA GLN A 217 -2.43 -17.78 36.13
C GLN A 217 -3.91 -18.17 36.27
N ALA A 218 -4.82 -17.48 35.57
CA ALA A 218 -6.25 -17.81 35.60
C ALA A 218 -6.54 -19.24 35.11
N LEU A 219 -5.90 -19.70 34.03
CA LEU A 219 -6.05 -21.05 33.48
C LEU A 219 -5.45 -22.14 34.37
N ASP A 220 -4.38 -21.84 35.10
CA ASP A 220 -3.78 -22.78 36.04
C ASP A 220 -4.58 -22.93 37.34
N ASP A 221 -5.07 -21.82 37.87
CA ASP A 221 -5.86 -21.74 39.11
C ASP A 221 -7.29 -22.25 38.93
N CYS A 222 -7.83 -22.25 37.71
CA CYS A 222 -9.19 -22.74 37.46
C CYS A 222 -9.33 -24.25 37.75
N PRO A 223 -10.49 -24.70 38.28
CA PRO A 223 -10.73 -26.11 38.54
C PRO A 223 -10.68 -26.92 37.25
N SER A 224 -10.20 -28.17 37.30
CA SER A 224 -10.09 -29.01 36.08
C SER A 224 -11.45 -29.23 35.41
N SER A 225 -12.56 -29.19 36.16
CA SER A 225 -13.91 -29.26 35.61
C SER A 225 -14.25 -28.09 34.67
N ALA A 226 -13.67 -26.90 34.86
CA ALA A 226 -13.92 -25.75 33.97
C ALA A 226 -13.48 -26.03 32.53
N TRP A 227 -12.53 -26.93 32.30
CA TRP A 227 -12.08 -27.34 30.96
C TRP A 227 -13.13 -28.14 30.18
N GLU A 228 -14.26 -28.50 30.79
CA GLU A 228 -15.43 -29.00 30.05
C GLU A 228 -16.09 -27.93 29.16
N ASN A 229 -15.84 -26.65 29.48
CA ASN A 229 -16.33 -25.50 28.73
C ASN A 229 -15.47 -25.15 27.51
N LEU A 230 -14.28 -25.74 27.35
CA LEU A 230 -13.46 -25.55 26.16
C LEU A 230 -14.26 -25.92 24.92
N SER A 231 -14.40 -24.98 23.99
CA SER A 231 -15.22 -25.19 22.81
C SER A 231 -14.59 -26.15 21.82
N TYR A 232 -13.30 -25.97 21.56
CA TYR A 232 -12.57 -26.72 20.55
C TYR A 232 -11.21 -27.16 21.10
N LEU A 233 -10.97 -28.47 21.15
CA LEU A 233 -9.65 -29.00 21.52
C LEU A 233 -8.52 -28.48 20.60
N GLN A 234 -8.87 -28.18 19.35
CA GLN A 234 -7.97 -27.60 18.36
C GLN A 234 -7.45 -26.22 18.75
N LEU A 235 -8.22 -25.41 19.47
CA LEU A 235 -7.78 -24.09 19.93
C LEU A 235 -6.49 -24.20 20.76
N VAL A 236 -6.43 -25.15 21.70
CA VAL A 236 -5.22 -25.40 22.50
C VAL A 236 -4.04 -25.82 21.62
N ASN A 237 -4.27 -26.60 20.55
CA ASN A 237 -3.22 -27.03 19.64
C ASN A 237 -2.69 -25.86 18.79
N LEU A 238 -3.58 -25.01 18.29
CA LEU A 238 -3.22 -23.82 17.51
C LEU A 238 -2.45 -22.81 18.36
N CYS A 239 -2.95 -22.48 19.56
CA CYS A 239 -2.25 -21.60 20.50
C CYS A 239 -0.89 -22.16 20.88
N ALA A 240 -0.74 -23.48 21.05
CA ALA A 240 0.55 -24.09 21.35
C ALA A 240 1.55 -24.02 20.19
N ARG A 241 1.05 -24.12 18.95
CA ARG A 241 1.88 -24.16 17.72
C ARG A 241 2.33 -22.77 17.29
N PHE A 242 1.42 -21.80 17.26
CA PHE A 242 1.66 -20.43 16.78
C PHE A 242 1.83 -19.44 17.93
N ASN A 243 2.38 -19.94 19.04
CA ASN A 243 2.48 -19.22 20.29
C ASN A 243 3.41 -17.99 20.17
N ARG A 244 2.91 -16.80 20.52
CA ARG A 244 3.70 -15.56 20.53
C ARG A 244 4.75 -15.51 21.65
N HIS A 245 4.46 -16.09 22.83
CA HIS A 245 5.24 -15.86 24.05
C HIS A 245 6.02 -17.09 24.52
N PRO A 246 7.35 -17.18 24.34
CA PRO A 246 8.12 -18.37 24.71
C PRO A 246 7.94 -18.81 26.18
N ALA A 247 7.71 -17.85 27.10
CA ALA A 247 7.51 -18.10 28.52
C ALA A 247 6.34 -19.05 28.83
N ILE A 248 5.30 -19.06 28.00
CA ILE A 248 4.07 -19.84 28.26
C ILE A 248 4.05 -21.20 27.54
N HIS A 249 5.01 -21.47 26.67
CA HIS A 249 5.00 -22.66 25.81
C HIS A 249 4.88 -23.98 26.60
N THR A 250 5.52 -24.06 27.77
CA THR A 250 5.49 -25.27 28.61
C THR A 250 4.13 -25.56 29.25
N CYS A 251 3.26 -24.55 29.36
CA CYS A 251 1.93 -24.66 29.96
C CYS A 251 0.94 -25.44 29.08
N PHE A 252 1.04 -25.32 27.75
CA PHE A 252 0.11 -25.96 26.81
C PHE A 252 0.04 -27.48 26.95
N LYS A 253 1.15 -28.14 27.27
CA LYS A 253 1.17 -29.60 27.50
C LYS A 253 0.27 -30.01 28.68
N ARG A 254 0.28 -29.21 29.76
CA ARG A 254 -0.57 -29.44 30.95
C ARG A 254 -2.03 -29.14 30.63
N TRP A 255 -2.30 -28.03 29.96
CA TRP A 255 -3.65 -27.62 29.57
C TRP A 255 -4.31 -28.59 28.58
N LYS A 256 -3.56 -29.06 27.58
CA LYS A 256 -4.02 -30.11 26.66
C LYS A 256 -4.43 -31.38 27.41
N LYS A 257 -3.68 -31.77 28.45
CA LYS A 257 -4.05 -32.91 29.30
C LYS A 257 -5.35 -32.65 30.08
N LYS A 258 -5.52 -31.46 30.68
CA LYS A 258 -6.77 -31.05 31.35
C LYS A 258 -7.96 -31.09 30.36
N ALA A 259 -7.80 -30.48 29.19
CA ALA A 259 -8.79 -30.47 28.11
C ALA A 259 -9.21 -31.88 27.69
N MET A 260 -8.26 -32.76 27.34
CA MET A 260 -8.56 -34.13 26.91
C MET A 260 -9.30 -34.97 27.98
N SER A 261 -9.07 -34.72 29.26
CA SER A 261 -9.77 -35.43 30.34
C SER A 261 -11.23 -35.00 30.55
N HIS A 262 -11.61 -33.80 30.09
CA HIS A 262 -12.91 -33.20 30.38
C HIS A 262 -13.75 -32.90 29.13
N HIS A 263 -13.14 -32.86 27.95
CA HIS A 263 -13.80 -32.60 26.68
C HIS A 263 -14.56 -33.84 26.20
N LYS A 264 -15.88 -33.87 26.44
CA LYS A 264 -16.74 -35.06 26.24
C LYS A 264 -17.60 -35.04 24.97
N LYS A 265 -17.64 -33.92 24.22
CA LYS A 265 -18.48 -33.76 23.03
C LYS A 265 -17.67 -33.16 21.89
N ALA A 266 -17.77 -33.74 20.68
CA ALA A 266 -17.34 -33.04 19.47
C ALA A 266 -18.34 -31.92 19.21
N ARG A 267 -17.87 -30.67 19.09
CA ARG A 267 -18.68 -29.57 18.57
C ARG A 267 -18.81 -29.68 17.06
N GLU A 268 -19.85 -29.05 16.51
CA GLU A 268 -19.99 -28.94 15.06
C GLU A 268 -18.81 -28.15 14.49
N THR A 269 -18.27 -28.59 13.36
CA THR A 269 -17.24 -27.85 12.65
C THR A 269 -17.86 -26.67 11.92
N ALA A 270 -17.06 -25.63 11.69
CA ALA A 270 -17.46 -24.51 10.85
C ALA A 270 -17.93 -25.01 9.48
N LYS A 271 -18.93 -24.31 8.91
CA LYS A 271 -19.39 -24.54 7.53
C LYS A 271 -19.05 -23.30 6.71
N ILE A 272 -18.47 -23.52 5.53
CA ILE A 272 -18.18 -22.45 4.56
C ILE A 272 -19.21 -22.58 3.45
N HIS A 273 -19.98 -21.52 3.23
CA HIS A 273 -21.08 -21.51 2.25
C HIS A 273 -20.64 -20.92 0.91
N GLU A 274 -19.96 -19.79 0.97
CA GLU A 274 -19.45 -19.07 -0.20
C GLU A 274 -18.01 -18.67 0.06
N LEU A 275 -17.17 -18.70 -0.98
CA LEU A 275 -15.76 -18.34 -0.90
C LEU A 275 -15.33 -17.65 -2.20
N TYR A 276 -14.78 -16.46 -2.06
CA TYR A 276 -14.24 -15.63 -3.13
C TYR A 276 -12.78 -15.36 -2.83
N VAL A 277 -11.92 -15.50 -3.83
CA VAL A 277 -10.46 -15.37 -3.66
C VAL A 277 -9.87 -14.52 -4.77
N THR A 278 -8.87 -13.71 -4.44
CA THR A 278 -8.08 -12.98 -5.44
C THR A 278 -6.90 -13.83 -5.90
N HIS A 279 -6.33 -13.48 -7.04
CA HIS A 279 -4.98 -13.97 -7.37
C HIS A 279 -3.93 -13.38 -6.40
N VAL A 280 -2.74 -14.00 -6.35
CA VAL A 280 -1.60 -13.44 -5.59
C VAL A 280 -1.12 -12.17 -6.27
N ASP A 281 -1.00 -11.11 -5.48
CA ASP A 281 -0.58 -9.79 -5.91
C ASP A 281 0.94 -9.60 -5.98
N GLY A 282 1.39 -8.37 -6.24
CA GLY A 282 2.81 -8.02 -6.35
C GLY A 282 3.57 -8.07 -5.03
N ASN A 283 2.83 -7.94 -3.94
CA ASN A 283 3.34 -7.99 -2.58
C ASN A 283 3.39 -9.42 -2.03
N ASP A 284 2.96 -10.41 -2.80
CA ASP A 284 2.78 -11.81 -2.40
C ASP A 284 1.62 -12.01 -1.42
N CYS A 285 0.58 -11.19 -1.57
CA CYS A 285 -0.64 -11.25 -0.79
C CYS A 285 -1.82 -11.72 -1.67
N ALA A 286 -2.75 -12.43 -1.08
CA ALA A 286 -4.05 -12.72 -1.68
C ALA A 286 -5.14 -12.52 -0.64
N SER A 287 -6.26 -11.96 -1.05
CA SER A 287 -7.41 -11.73 -0.20
C SER A 287 -8.46 -12.80 -0.46
N MET A 288 -9.20 -13.15 0.59
CA MET A 288 -10.39 -13.96 0.45
C MET A 288 -11.53 -13.41 1.29
N MET A 289 -12.74 -13.57 0.78
CA MET A 289 -13.98 -13.27 1.48
C MET A 289 -14.85 -14.52 1.48
N MET A 290 -15.49 -14.81 2.61
CA MET A 290 -16.35 -15.99 2.70
C MET A 290 -17.50 -15.79 3.68
N THR A 291 -18.62 -16.45 3.39
CA THR A 291 -19.74 -16.59 4.32
C THR A 291 -19.59 -17.91 5.04
N ILE A 292 -19.55 -17.85 6.37
CA ILE A 292 -19.31 -19.02 7.23
C ILE A 292 -20.36 -19.12 8.32
N THR A 293 -20.66 -20.34 8.76
CA THR A 293 -21.38 -20.58 10.01
C THR A 293 -20.40 -21.03 11.09
N LEU A 294 -20.31 -20.26 12.17
CA LEU A 294 -19.56 -20.57 13.38
C LEU A 294 -20.54 -20.71 14.55
N ASP A 295 -20.45 -21.78 15.33
CA ASP A 295 -21.35 -22.05 16.47
C ASP A 295 -22.88 -21.87 16.16
N GLY A 296 -23.29 -22.10 14.91
CA GLY A 296 -24.69 -21.96 14.46
C GLY A 296 -25.12 -20.55 14.03
N HIS A 297 -24.22 -19.57 14.08
CA HIS A 297 -24.43 -18.20 13.62
C HIS A 297 -23.69 -17.96 12.31
N GLU A 298 -24.30 -17.21 11.40
CA GLU A 298 -23.67 -16.82 10.12
C GLU A 298 -22.82 -15.57 10.30
N TYR A 299 -21.64 -15.58 9.68
CA TYR A 299 -20.69 -14.48 9.66
C TYR A 299 -20.16 -14.32 8.24
N GLN A 300 -19.88 -13.08 7.85
CA GLN A 300 -19.03 -12.79 6.70
C GLN A 300 -17.62 -12.52 7.20
N THR A 301 -16.60 -13.15 6.61
CA THR A 301 -15.21 -12.97 7.03
C THR A 301 -14.31 -12.61 5.86
N ASN A 302 -13.32 -11.78 6.15
CA ASN A 302 -12.20 -11.50 5.26
C ASN A 302 -10.93 -12.12 5.86
N MET A 303 -10.05 -12.62 5.00
CA MET A 303 -8.71 -13.03 5.36
C MET A 303 -7.69 -12.60 4.30
N MET A 304 -6.56 -12.07 4.78
CA MET A 304 -5.38 -11.81 3.94
C MET A 304 -4.33 -12.90 4.15
N LEU A 305 -3.98 -13.58 3.06
CA LEU A 305 -2.90 -14.55 2.99
C LEU A 305 -1.63 -13.85 2.48
N ASP A 306 -0.54 -13.90 3.23
CA ASP A 306 0.79 -13.48 2.78
C ASP A 306 1.69 -14.71 2.61
N PHE A 307 2.11 -14.96 1.39
CA PHE A 307 2.95 -16.11 1.05
C PHE A 307 4.39 -15.99 1.60
N LYS A 308 4.76 -14.85 2.20
CA LYS A 308 6.02 -14.65 2.90
C LYS A 308 5.91 -14.80 4.41
N SER A 309 4.74 -14.62 5.01
CA SER A 309 4.59 -14.54 6.48
C SER A 309 3.42 -15.32 7.08
N GLY A 310 2.51 -15.87 6.28
CA GLY A 310 1.32 -16.59 6.74
C GLY A 310 0.05 -15.76 6.64
N ILE A 311 -0.93 -16.03 7.50
CA ILE A 311 -2.13 -15.20 7.63
C ILE A 311 -1.73 -13.89 8.32
N ARG A 312 -2.06 -12.75 7.69
CA ARG A 312 -1.77 -11.41 8.25
C ARG A 312 -2.89 -10.89 9.13
N GLU A 313 -4.11 -10.97 8.63
CA GLU A 313 -5.29 -10.49 9.30
C GLU A 313 -6.50 -11.33 8.92
N SER A 314 -7.42 -11.48 9.88
CA SER A 314 -8.76 -11.97 9.66
C SER A 314 -9.75 -11.08 10.39
N LEU A 315 -10.83 -10.72 9.71
CA LEU A 315 -11.91 -9.92 10.27
C LEU A 315 -13.19 -10.71 10.18
N LEU A 316 -13.85 -10.89 11.33
CA LEU A 316 -15.18 -11.49 11.40
C LEU A 316 -16.26 -10.41 11.30
N ASN A 317 -17.36 -10.78 10.66
CA ASN A 317 -18.53 -9.95 10.43
C ASN A 317 -18.25 -8.66 9.63
N ILE A 318 -17.52 -8.81 8.52
CA ILE A 318 -17.32 -7.68 7.59
C ILE A 318 -18.67 -7.21 7.05
N ALA A 319 -18.99 -5.93 7.24
CA ALA A 319 -20.17 -5.25 6.70
C ALA A 319 -21.48 -6.08 6.75
N PRO A 320 -22.07 -6.29 7.94
CA PRO A 320 -23.20 -7.21 8.15
C PRO A 320 -24.46 -6.90 7.32
N GLU A 321 -24.55 -5.69 6.74
CA GLU A 321 -25.70 -5.20 5.97
C GLU A 321 -25.55 -5.41 4.44
N SER A 322 -24.38 -5.87 3.97
CA SER A 322 -24.08 -6.07 2.55
C SER A 322 -23.73 -7.53 2.28
N THR A 323 -23.96 -8.02 1.07
CA THR A 323 -23.50 -9.34 0.63
C THR A 323 -22.07 -9.26 0.08
N ILE A 324 -21.31 -10.37 0.08
CA ILE A 324 -19.95 -10.39 -0.49
C ILE A 324 -19.92 -9.91 -1.96
N PRO A 325 -20.85 -10.32 -2.85
CA PRO A 325 -20.91 -9.76 -4.21
C PRO A 325 -21.08 -8.24 -4.26
N GLU A 326 -21.93 -7.66 -3.40
CA GLU A 326 -22.11 -6.21 -3.32
C GLU A 326 -20.82 -5.52 -2.84
N LEU A 327 -20.13 -6.10 -1.86
CA LEU A 327 -18.83 -5.58 -1.39
C LEU A 327 -17.76 -5.63 -2.49
N ILE A 328 -17.72 -6.71 -3.28
CA ILE A 328 -16.81 -6.84 -4.42
C ILE A 328 -17.14 -5.77 -5.48
N GLU A 329 -18.42 -5.53 -5.77
CA GLU A 329 -18.85 -4.50 -6.72
C GLU A 329 -18.46 -3.08 -6.23
N GLU A 330 -18.63 -2.80 -4.94
CA GLU A 330 -18.18 -1.54 -4.33
C GLU A 330 -16.67 -1.35 -4.42
N LEU A 331 -15.88 -2.40 -4.19
CA LEU A 331 -14.43 -2.37 -4.33
C LEU A 331 -13.99 -2.12 -5.78
N GLY A 332 -14.64 -2.77 -6.75
CA GLY A 332 -14.33 -2.61 -8.17
C GLY A 332 -14.57 -1.19 -8.72
N ASN A 333 -15.44 -0.41 -8.07
CA ASN A 333 -15.74 0.97 -8.48
C ASN A 333 -14.71 2.01 -7.96
N ASN A 334 -13.79 1.63 -7.05
CA ASN A 334 -12.84 2.53 -6.38
C ASN A 334 -11.43 2.53 -7.02
N GLU A 335 -11.34 2.45 -8.35
CA GLU A 335 -10.08 2.51 -9.15
C GLU A 335 -9.07 1.36 -8.96
N ALA A 336 -9.13 0.61 -7.84
CA ALA A 336 -8.34 -0.60 -7.63
C ALA A 336 -9.05 -1.83 -8.24
N TYR A 337 -8.69 -2.21 -9.48
CA TYR A 337 -9.19 -3.42 -10.14
C TYR A 337 -8.70 -4.71 -9.44
N VAL A 338 -9.32 -5.07 -8.32
CA VAL A 338 -9.09 -6.35 -7.63
C VAL A 338 -10.16 -7.35 -8.05
N ASP A 339 -9.75 -8.40 -8.77
CA ASP A 339 -10.67 -9.42 -9.28
C ASP A 339 -10.82 -10.57 -8.28
N TYR A 340 -12.05 -10.79 -7.81
CA TYR A 340 -12.41 -11.88 -6.91
C TYR A 340 -13.06 -13.01 -7.70
N THR A 341 -12.41 -14.17 -7.69
CA THR A 341 -12.94 -15.40 -8.29
C THR A 341 -13.71 -16.21 -7.25
N PRO A 342 -15.00 -16.55 -7.48
CA PRO A 342 -15.70 -17.52 -6.65
C PRO A 342 -15.11 -18.93 -6.82
N VAL A 343 -14.87 -19.63 -5.71
CA VAL A 343 -14.28 -20.98 -5.68
C VAL A 343 -15.03 -21.90 -4.71
N SER A 344 -14.90 -23.21 -4.90
CA SER A 344 -15.36 -24.22 -3.94
C SER A 344 -14.62 -24.06 -2.60
N PRO A 345 -15.29 -24.24 -1.43
CA PRO A 345 -14.62 -24.31 -0.13
C PRO A 345 -13.46 -25.31 -0.04
N ASP A 346 -13.48 -26.36 -0.87
CA ASP A 346 -12.40 -27.35 -0.95
C ASP A 346 -11.05 -26.72 -1.33
N TRP A 347 -11.07 -25.56 -2.00
CA TRP A 347 -9.87 -24.78 -2.30
C TRP A 347 -9.11 -24.40 -1.02
N LEU A 348 -9.84 -23.96 0.00
CA LEU A 348 -9.25 -23.48 1.26
C LEU A 348 -8.56 -24.63 2.01
N GLN A 349 -9.13 -25.83 1.94
CA GLN A 349 -8.53 -27.04 2.48
C GLN A 349 -7.12 -27.29 1.93
N GLN A 350 -6.86 -26.92 0.67
CA GLN A 350 -5.56 -27.15 0.04
C GLN A 350 -4.56 -26.03 0.34
N ILE A 351 -5.04 -24.78 0.37
CA ILE A 351 -4.17 -23.60 0.54
C ILE A 351 -3.79 -23.38 1.99
N LEU A 352 -4.69 -23.62 2.93
CA LEU A 352 -4.48 -23.31 4.34
C LEU A 352 -3.29 -24.08 4.96
N PRO A 353 -3.09 -25.39 4.72
CA PRO A 353 -1.87 -26.11 5.13
C PRO A 353 -0.57 -25.44 4.67
N TRP A 354 -0.54 -24.99 3.41
CA TRP A 354 0.60 -24.28 2.85
C TRP A 354 0.85 -22.95 3.57
N ILE A 355 -0.17 -22.11 3.71
CA ILE A 355 -0.02 -20.82 4.40
C ILE A 355 0.41 -21.00 5.86
N LEU A 356 -0.15 -21.98 6.57
CA LEU A 356 0.23 -22.27 7.95
C LEU A 356 1.65 -22.83 8.07
N SER A 357 2.18 -23.48 7.04
CA SER A 357 3.60 -23.87 6.95
C SER A 357 4.50 -22.66 6.80
N VAL A 358 4.13 -21.69 5.96
CA VAL A 358 4.83 -20.40 5.88
C VAL A 358 4.83 -19.72 7.26
N GLN A 359 3.67 -19.63 7.90
CA GLN A 359 3.51 -19.03 9.23
C GLN A 359 4.40 -19.70 10.28
N GLN A 360 4.42 -21.04 10.31
CA GLN A 360 5.23 -21.81 11.25
C GLN A 360 6.73 -21.62 11.00
N ASN A 361 7.17 -21.67 9.74
CA ASN A 361 8.58 -21.52 9.37
C ASN A 361 9.12 -20.12 9.68
N LYS A 362 8.26 -19.09 9.59
CA LYS A 362 8.60 -17.70 9.92
C LYS A 362 8.43 -17.38 11.39
N ASN A 363 7.87 -18.29 12.18
CA ASN A 363 7.53 -18.08 13.58
C ASN A 363 6.63 -16.84 13.76
N THR A 364 5.73 -16.60 12.80
CA THR A 364 4.78 -15.50 12.85
C THR A 364 3.57 -15.96 13.69
N PRO A 365 3.16 -15.22 14.73
CA PRO A 365 1.98 -15.57 15.51
C PRO A 365 0.71 -15.37 14.68
N LEU A 366 -0.34 -16.14 14.97
CA LEU A 366 -1.69 -15.89 14.45
C LEU A 366 -2.37 -14.81 15.29
N ASP A 367 -3.19 -13.98 14.65
CA ASP A 367 -4.09 -13.07 15.37
C ASP A 367 -5.22 -13.84 16.07
N LEU A 368 -5.88 -13.16 17.00
CA LEU A 368 -6.89 -13.77 17.89
C LEU A 368 -8.11 -14.27 17.10
N THR A 369 -8.55 -13.50 16.11
CA THR A 369 -9.65 -13.85 15.23
C THR A 369 -9.32 -15.10 14.43
N SER A 370 -8.12 -15.13 13.82
CA SER A 370 -7.60 -16.30 13.10
C SER A 370 -7.57 -17.55 13.95
N LEU A 371 -7.05 -17.47 15.17
CA LEU A 371 -7.04 -18.61 16.10
C LEU A 371 -8.45 -19.12 16.41
N TYR A 372 -9.39 -18.21 16.66
CA TYR A 372 -10.76 -18.57 17.01
C TYR A 372 -11.44 -19.34 15.87
N TRP A 373 -11.48 -18.78 14.65
CA TRP A 373 -12.20 -19.44 13.56
C TRP A 373 -11.47 -20.69 13.05
N LEU A 374 -10.14 -20.68 12.94
CA LEU A 374 -9.34 -21.86 12.57
C LEU A 374 -9.51 -23.02 13.56
N SER A 375 -9.83 -22.73 14.82
CA SER A 375 -10.08 -23.77 15.82
C SER A 375 -11.35 -24.59 15.55
N GLN A 376 -12.25 -24.06 14.70
CA GLN A 376 -13.53 -24.69 14.35
C GLN A 376 -13.46 -25.49 13.04
N LEU A 377 -12.35 -25.40 12.30
CA LEU A 377 -12.12 -26.20 11.10
C LEU A 377 -11.65 -27.62 11.45
N PRO A 378 -11.78 -28.61 10.54
CA PRO A 378 -11.15 -29.91 10.70
C PRO A 378 -9.64 -29.80 10.98
N VAL A 379 -9.11 -30.69 11.81
CA VAL A 379 -7.70 -30.67 12.24
C VAL A 379 -6.75 -30.83 11.05
N GLU A 380 -7.16 -31.58 10.03
CA GLU A 380 -6.41 -31.85 8.82
C GLU A 380 -6.15 -30.57 8.01
N TRP A 381 -7.12 -29.65 7.98
CA TRP A 381 -7.02 -28.38 7.24
C TRP A 381 -6.01 -27.44 7.89
N THR A 382 -5.77 -27.60 9.19
CA THR A 382 -4.86 -26.74 9.96
C THR A 382 -3.53 -27.40 10.25
N GLN A 383 -3.22 -28.56 9.66
CA GLN A 383 -1.87 -29.14 9.73
C GLN A 383 -0.96 -28.45 8.71
N PRO A 384 0.16 -27.85 9.14
CA PRO A 384 1.11 -27.23 8.22
C PRO A 384 1.74 -28.23 7.27
N GLU A 385 1.72 -27.91 5.97
CA GLU A 385 2.33 -28.70 4.90
C GLU A 385 3.13 -27.77 3.99
N ALA A 386 4.39 -28.07 3.72
CA ALA A 386 5.23 -27.21 2.89
C ALA A 386 4.82 -27.28 1.41
N PHE A 387 5.00 -26.17 0.70
CA PHE A 387 4.78 -26.14 -0.75
C PHE A 387 5.77 -27.03 -1.49
N GLU A 388 5.24 -27.98 -2.26
CA GLU A 388 5.99 -28.81 -3.19
C GLU A 388 5.23 -28.92 -4.52
N LEU A 389 5.80 -28.41 -5.60
CA LEU A 389 5.14 -28.38 -6.93
C LEU A 389 4.70 -29.78 -7.39
N GLU A 390 5.50 -30.80 -7.11
CA GLU A 390 5.21 -32.19 -7.43
C GLU A 390 3.96 -32.72 -6.70
N HIS A 391 3.76 -32.33 -5.44
CA HIS A 391 2.57 -32.70 -4.67
C HIS A 391 1.31 -32.11 -5.33
N TRP A 392 1.34 -30.82 -5.62
CA TRP A 392 0.24 -30.12 -6.31
C TRP A 392 -0.06 -30.70 -7.69
N SER A 393 0.98 -31.10 -8.42
CA SER A 393 0.83 -31.71 -9.74
C SER A 393 0.15 -33.08 -9.67
N GLN A 394 0.50 -33.90 -8.67
CA GLN A 394 -0.20 -35.16 -8.44
C GLN A 394 -1.66 -34.93 -8.03
N GLN A 395 -1.89 -33.95 -7.17
CA GLN A 395 -3.22 -33.59 -6.69
C GLN A 395 -4.15 -33.14 -7.82
N PHE A 396 -3.63 -32.42 -8.80
CA PHE A 396 -4.38 -31.94 -9.95
C PHE A 396 -4.39 -32.90 -11.15
N ASP A 397 -3.87 -34.12 -11.01
CA ASP A 397 -3.68 -35.10 -12.10
C ASP A 397 -2.98 -34.49 -13.32
N TYR A 398 -1.99 -33.62 -13.07
CA TYR A 398 -1.29 -32.91 -14.11
C TYR A 398 -0.33 -33.84 -14.86
N GLN A 399 -0.49 -33.87 -16.18
CA GLN A 399 0.40 -34.59 -17.09
C GLN A 399 1.26 -33.60 -17.88
N VAL A 400 2.57 -33.73 -17.73
CA VAL A 400 3.55 -32.95 -18.50
C VAL A 400 3.35 -33.16 -19.99
N ASN A 401 3.14 -32.06 -20.73
CA ASN A 401 3.03 -32.08 -22.18
C ASN A 401 4.10 -31.17 -22.80
N PRO A 402 5.19 -31.75 -23.35
CA PRO A 402 6.29 -30.97 -23.92
C PRO A 402 5.86 -29.98 -25.00
N LYS A 403 4.81 -30.29 -25.78
CA LYS A 403 4.32 -29.40 -26.84
C LYS A 403 3.57 -28.17 -26.30
N ARG A 404 2.89 -28.29 -25.16
CA ARG A 404 2.24 -27.15 -24.49
C ARG A 404 3.26 -26.32 -23.75
N GLN A 405 4.22 -26.98 -23.09
CA GLN A 405 5.35 -26.30 -22.48
C GLN A 405 6.04 -25.43 -23.53
N ASP A 406 6.42 -25.96 -24.70
CA ASP A 406 7.07 -25.17 -25.77
C ASP A 406 6.28 -23.92 -26.24
N GLN A 407 4.96 -23.87 -26.03
CA GLN A 407 4.14 -22.72 -26.40
C GLN A 407 4.25 -21.56 -25.40
N HIS A 408 4.63 -21.81 -24.14
CA HIS A 408 4.94 -20.86 -23.05
C HIS A 408 4.14 -19.54 -23.05
N ARG A 409 2.84 -19.60 -23.35
CA ARG A 409 1.97 -18.43 -23.45
C ARG A 409 0.73 -18.67 -22.62
N LEU A 410 0.56 -17.83 -21.61
CA LEU A 410 -0.74 -17.61 -20.99
C LEU A 410 -1.55 -16.76 -21.96
N GLY A 411 -2.73 -17.24 -22.35
CA GLY A 411 -3.72 -16.44 -23.09
C GLY A 411 -4.39 -15.39 -22.22
N ILE A 412 -3.64 -14.74 -21.32
CA ILE A 412 -4.17 -13.71 -20.43
C ILE A 412 -4.24 -12.39 -21.21
N THR A 413 -5.38 -11.72 -21.12
CA THR A 413 -5.60 -10.41 -21.70
C THR A 413 -4.73 -9.34 -21.02
N MET A 414 -4.08 -8.50 -21.81
CA MET A 414 -3.46 -7.26 -21.33
C MET A 414 -4.44 -6.50 -20.43
N GLY A 415 -4.01 -6.13 -19.22
CA GLY A 415 -4.84 -5.45 -18.22
C GLY A 415 -5.59 -6.37 -17.24
N SER A 416 -5.40 -7.70 -17.26
CA SER A 416 -5.91 -8.54 -16.17
C SER A 416 -5.25 -8.17 -14.84
N SER A 417 -6.01 -8.19 -13.74
CA SER A 417 -5.52 -7.95 -12.37
C SER A 417 -4.30 -8.83 -12.01
N LEU A 418 -4.27 -10.07 -12.49
CA LEU A 418 -3.15 -11.01 -12.30
C LEU A 418 -1.83 -10.52 -12.93
N ILE A 419 -1.88 -9.94 -14.13
CA ILE A 419 -0.67 -9.42 -14.81
C ILE A 419 -0.18 -8.15 -14.11
N LEU A 420 -1.09 -7.22 -13.81
CA LEU A 420 -0.76 -5.94 -13.18
C LEU A 420 -0.16 -6.13 -11.79
N SER A 421 -0.60 -7.16 -11.10
CA SER A 421 -0.03 -7.49 -9.82
C SER A 421 1.34 -8.14 -9.93
N TRP A 422 1.82 -8.57 -11.09
CA TRP A 422 3.15 -9.21 -11.23
C TRP A 422 4.22 -8.27 -11.81
N LEU A 423 3.91 -6.97 -11.89
CA LEU A 423 4.86 -5.96 -12.30
C LEU A 423 6.00 -5.81 -11.29
N ALA A 424 7.16 -5.39 -11.78
CA ALA A 424 8.35 -5.20 -10.96
C ALA A 424 8.15 -4.03 -10.00
N PRO A 425 8.63 -4.13 -8.75
CA PRO A 425 8.55 -3.03 -7.80
C PRO A 425 9.40 -1.83 -8.27
N GLU A 426 8.97 -0.63 -7.89
CA GLU A 426 9.62 0.65 -8.22
C GLU A 426 11.14 0.63 -7.95
N GLU A 427 11.57 0.08 -6.81
CA GLU A 427 13.00 0.01 -6.48
C GLU A 427 13.85 -0.74 -7.52
N CYS A 428 13.25 -1.72 -8.21
CA CYS A 428 13.91 -2.47 -9.28
C CYS A 428 13.86 -1.69 -10.60
N LEU A 429 12.77 -0.99 -10.88
CA LEU A 429 12.60 -0.10 -12.03
C LEU A 429 13.62 1.04 -12.01
N LEU A 430 13.78 1.72 -10.88
CA LEU A 430 14.76 2.80 -10.68
C LEU A 430 16.22 2.34 -10.88
N LYS A 431 16.51 1.04 -10.70
CA LYS A 431 17.85 0.46 -10.93
C LYS A 431 18.04 -0.04 -12.36
N ALA A 432 16.96 -0.31 -13.09
CA ALA A 432 16.98 -0.85 -14.44
C ALA A 432 17.14 0.30 -15.46
N LYS A 433 17.97 0.11 -16.49
CA LYS A 433 18.09 1.10 -17.59
C LYS A 433 17.12 0.83 -18.73
N LYS A 434 16.61 -0.39 -18.80
CA LYS A 434 15.67 -0.88 -19.82
C LYS A 434 14.90 -2.08 -19.26
N PRO A 435 13.72 -2.41 -19.82
CA PRO A 435 12.90 -3.56 -19.38
C PRO A 435 13.70 -4.85 -19.16
N ARG A 436 14.60 -5.18 -20.09
CA ARG A 436 15.40 -6.41 -20.05
C ARG A 436 16.30 -6.57 -18.84
N ASP A 437 16.65 -5.48 -18.16
CA ASP A 437 17.45 -5.55 -16.95
C ASP A 437 16.64 -6.17 -15.78
N LEU A 438 15.32 -6.00 -15.77
CA LEU A 438 14.39 -6.57 -14.77
C LEU A 438 14.37 -8.10 -14.78
N LEU A 439 14.65 -8.72 -15.94
CA LEU A 439 14.75 -10.18 -16.02
C LEU A 439 15.73 -10.74 -14.99
N LYS A 440 16.90 -10.09 -14.84
CA LYS A 440 17.90 -10.51 -13.85
C LYS A 440 17.67 -9.88 -12.48
N LEU A 441 17.29 -8.59 -12.44
CA LEU A 441 17.16 -7.83 -11.21
C LEU A 441 15.99 -8.31 -10.34
N TYR A 442 14.91 -8.80 -10.95
CA TYR A 442 13.69 -9.17 -10.25
C TYR A 442 13.23 -10.59 -10.62
N TYR A 443 12.85 -10.84 -11.87
CA TYR A 443 12.11 -12.06 -12.22
C TYR A 443 12.91 -13.36 -12.01
N TYR A 444 14.11 -13.48 -12.59
CA TYR A 444 14.94 -14.69 -12.43
C TYR A 444 15.54 -14.82 -11.03
N ALA A 445 15.65 -13.74 -10.26
CA ALA A 445 16.08 -13.79 -8.87
C ALA A 445 14.99 -14.40 -7.97
N ASN A 446 13.72 -14.29 -8.37
CA ASN A 446 12.55 -14.68 -7.59
C ASN A 446 11.77 -15.85 -8.23
N ARG A 447 12.43 -16.78 -8.94
CA ARG A 447 11.75 -17.88 -9.67
C ARG A 447 10.81 -18.70 -8.79
N GLU A 448 11.28 -19.12 -7.61
CA GLU A 448 10.49 -19.93 -6.67
C GLU A 448 9.21 -19.22 -6.23
N LEU A 449 9.27 -17.89 -6.10
CA LEU A 449 8.10 -17.06 -5.80
C LEU A 449 7.04 -17.19 -6.88
N PHE A 450 7.43 -16.98 -8.14
CA PHE A 450 6.51 -17.07 -9.29
C PHE A 450 6.01 -18.49 -9.53
N ILE A 451 6.80 -19.52 -9.23
CA ILE A 451 6.35 -20.92 -9.22
C ILE A 451 5.18 -21.10 -8.25
N GLY A 452 5.30 -20.55 -7.03
CA GLY A 452 4.22 -20.52 -6.05
C GLY A 452 2.98 -19.78 -6.56
N ARG A 453 3.15 -18.56 -7.07
CA ARG A 453 2.03 -17.74 -7.59
C ARG A 453 1.27 -18.41 -8.76
N LEU A 454 2.01 -19.05 -9.67
CA LEU A 454 1.44 -19.83 -10.78
C LEU A 454 0.65 -21.04 -10.25
N THR A 455 1.22 -21.78 -9.29
CA THR A 455 0.56 -22.96 -8.71
C THR A 455 -0.70 -22.57 -7.93
N TYR A 456 -0.67 -21.46 -7.21
CA TYR A 456 -1.83 -20.88 -6.55
C TYR A 456 -2.93 -20.50 -7.56
N SER A 457 -2.54 -19.86 -8.67
CA SER A 457 -3.49 -19.50 -9.74
C SER A 457 -4.08 -20.76 -10.40
N ALA A 458 -3.30 -21.83 -10.54
CA ALA A 458 -3.81 -23.13 -10.97
C ALA A 458 -4.84 -23.70 -9.98
N ALA A 459 -4.61 -23.55 -8.67
CA ALA A 459 -5.57 -23.95 -7.66
C ALA A 459 -6.88 -23.17 -7.76
N ILE A 460 -6.84 -21.84 -7.96
CA ILE A 460 -8.05 -21.03 -8.19
C ILE A 460 -8.85 -21.59 -9.37
N GLU A 461 -8.21 -21.82 -10.51
CA GLU A 461 -8.87 -22.35 -11.70
C GLU A 461 -9.45 -23.76 -11.49
N GLN A 462 -8.75 -24.61 -10.76
CA GLN A 462 -9.18 -25.98 -10.48
C GLN A 462 -10.48 -26.02 -9.66
N TYR A 463 -10.66 -25.08 -8.73
CA TYR A 463 -11.80 -25.02 -7.83
C TYR A 463 -12.81 -23.90 -8.16
N ARG A 464 -12.65 -23.21 -9.30
CA ARG A 464 -13.51 -22.08 -9.71
C ARG A 464 -14.98 -22.48 -9.87
N LEU A 465 -15.88 -21.57 -9.50
CA LEU A 465 -17.33 -21.67 -9.68
C LEU A 465 -17.87 -20.58 -10.64
N PRO A 466 -18.91 -20.85 -11.44
CA PRO A 466 -19.36 -22.19 -11.80
C PRO A 466 -18.24 -22.95 -12.52
N PRO A 467 -18.20 -24.29 -12.43
CA PRO A 467 -17.14 -25.08 -13.05
C PRO A 467 -17.19 -24.88 -14.56
N GLN A 468 -16.21 -24.15 -15.10
CA GLN A 468 -15.93 -24.11 -16.53
C GLN A 468 -14.94 -25.23 -16.85
N ALA A 469 -14.81 -25.63 -18.13
CA ALA A 469 -13.76 -26.58 -18.49
C ALA A 469 -12.40 -25.98 -18.04
N PRO A 470 -11.55 -26.72 -17.29
CA PRO A 470 -10.32 -26.20 -16.70
C PRO A 470 -9.33 -25.86 -17.81
N TYR A 471 -9.46 -24.66 -18.37
CA TYR A 471 -8.71 -24.25 -19.56
C TYR A 471 -7.28 -23.81 -19.21
N LEU A 472 -7.06 -23.37 -17.96
CA LEU A 472 -5.82 -22.70 -17.56
C LEU A 472 -4.99 -23.46 -16.50
N VAL A 473 -5.52 -24.47 -15.82
CA VAL A 473 -4.78 -25.24 -14.78
C VAL A 473 -3.46 -25.80 -15.35
N GLU A 474 -3.54 -26.51 -16.48
CA GLU A 474 -2.35 -27.06 -17.15
C GLU A 474 -1.39 -25.96 -17.61
N GLN A 475 -1.90 -24.81 -18.06
CA GLN A 475 -1.07 -23.69 -18.57
C GLN A 475 -0.25 -23.05 -17.45
N TYR A 476 -0.86 -22.84 -16.28
CA TYR A 476 -0.15 -22.33 -15.11
C TYR A 476 0.93 -23.32 -14.64
N LEU A 477 0.62 -24.62 -14.58
CA LEU A 477 1.59 -25.63 -14.18
C LEU A 477 2.70 -25.81 -15.23
N ASP A 478 2.38 -25.74 -16.53
CA ASP A 478 3.38 -25.78 -17.62
C ASP A 478 4.41 -24.64 -17.44
N LEU A 479 3.97 -23.44 -17.07
CA LEU A 479 4.86 -22.31 -16.78
C LEU A 479 5.64 -22.48 -15.46
N ALA A 480 5.00 -23.01 -14.41
CA ALA A 480 5.68 -23.29 -13.14
C ALA A 480 6.83 -24.29 -13.34
N TYR A 481 6.61 -25.35 -14.12
CA TYR A 481 7.67 -26.29 -14.49
C TYR A 481 8.73 -25.67 -15.40
N ALA A 482 8.36 -24.81 -16.33
CA ALA A 482 9.32 -24.10 -17.18
C ALA A 482 10.31 -23.25 -16.35
N LEU A 483 9.84 -22.61 -15.27
CA LEU A 483 10.70 -21.80 -14.38
C LEU A 483 11.77 -22.61 -13.64
N ARG A 484 11.58 -23.93 -13.48
CA ARG A 484 12.56 -24.84 -12.89
C ARG A 484 13.67 -25.27 -13.86
N ASP A 485 13.54 -24.98 -15.16
CA ASP A 485 14.58 -25.32 -16.14
C ASP A 485 15.88 -24.53 -15.82
N PRO A 486 17.01 -25.21 -15.52
CA PRO A 486 18.29 -24.53 -15.32
C PRO A 486 18.78 -23.82 -16.60
N ALA A 487 18.30 -24.22 -17.78
CA ALA A 487 18.59 -23.59 -19.07
C ALA A 487 17.58 -22.48 -19.47
N LEU A 488 16.74 -22.03 -18.52
CA LEU A 488 15.77 -20.96 -18.71
C LEU A 488 16.43 -19.71 -19.33
N ASN A 489 15.81 -19.22 -20.40
CA ASN A 489 16.17 -17.95 -21.03
C ASN A 489 14.93 -17.34 -21.67
N ARG A 490 14.99 -16.05 -22.02
CA ARG A 490 13.82 -15.31 -22.56
C ARG A 490 13.14 -15.97 -23.76
N LYS A 491 13.90 -16.69 -24.62
CA LYS A 491 13.31 -17.37 -25.79
C LYS A 491 12.45 -18.58 -25.39
N ARG A 492 12.70 -19.14 -24.20
CA ARG A 492 11.98 -20.25 -23.61
C ARG A 492 10.93 -19.81 -22.58
N PHE A 493 10.86 -18.53 -22.24
CA PHE A 493 9.90 -18.02 -21.25
C PHE A 493 9.58 -16.55 -21.51
N ALA A 494 8.57 -16.33 -22.35
CA ALA A 494 8.21 -14.99 -22.81
C ALA A 494 7.47 -14.16 -21.75
N LEU A 495 6.83 -14.81 -20.76
CA LEU A 495 6.04 -14.13 -19.73
C LEU A 495 6.85 -13.05 -18.99
N PHE A 496 8.07 -13.35 -18.56
CA PHE A 496 8.91 -12.36 -17.86
C PHE A 496 9.39 -11.22 -18.75
N ASP A 497 9.55 -11.45 -20.05
CA ASP A 497 9.91 -10.38 -21.00
C ASP A 497 8.72 -9.41 -21.14
N MET A 498 7.51 -9.95 -21.31
CA MET A 498 6.27 -9.17 -21.37
C MET A 498 6.00 -8.42 -20.06
N LEU A 499 6.13 -9.06 -18.90
CA LEU A 499 5.95 -8.40 -17.60
C LEU A 499 6.98 -7.30 -17.38
N ALA A 500 8.21 -7.48 -17.85
CA ALA A 500 9.24 -6.46 -17.75
C ALA A 500 8.93 -5.23 -18.63
N GLU A 501 8.41 -5.43 -19.85
CA GLU A 501 7.96 -4.35 -20.72
C GLU A 501 6.79 -3.59 -20.09
N LEU A 502 5.76 -4.31 -19.65
CA LEU A 502 4.61 -3.73 -18.95
C LEU A 502 4.99 -2.97 -17.69
N SER A 503 5.98 -3.45 -16.93
CA SER A 503 6.39 -2.77 -15.68
C SER A 503 6.94 -1.39 -15.96
N PHE A 504 7.64 -1.20 -17.07
CA PHE A 504 8.11 0.12 -17.50
C PHE A 504 6.95 0.97 -18.00
N GLU A 505 6.07 0.43 -18.86
CA GLU A 505 4.91 1.14 -19.36
C GLU A 505 4.03 1.69 -18.22
N TYR A 506 3.66 0.85 -17.25
CA TYR A 506 2.83 1.26 -16.11
C TYR A 506 3.54 2.23 -15.17
N PHE A 507 4.84 2.04 -14.93
CA PHE A 507 5.60 2.96 -14.08
C PHE A 507 5.60 4.39 -14.63
N TYR A 508 5.68 4.54 -15.96
CA TYR A 508 5.59 5.85 -16.60
C TYR A 508 4.15 6.40 -16.64
N MET A 509 3.15 5.53 -16.82
CA MET A 509 1.74 5.93 -16.80
C MET A 509 1.27 6.40 -15.41
N GLU A 510 1.67 5.72 -14.32
CA GLU A 510 1.32 6.15 -12.96
C GLU A 510 1.89 7.53 -12.63
N GLN A 511 3.05 7.89 -13.18
CA GLN A 511 3.59 9.25 -13.07
C GLN A 511 2.75 10.30 -13.81
N GLU A 512 1.89 9.89 -14.76
CA GLU A 512 1.00 10.80 -15.48
C GLU A 512 -0.38 11.00 -14.83
N GLU A 513 -0.95 9.98 -14.20
CA GLU A 513 -2.34 10.02 -13.70
C GLU A 513 -2.56 10.99 -12.51
N GLU A 514 -1.51 11.41 -11.80
CA GLU A 514 -1.59 12.39 -10.71
C GLU A 514 -1.22 13.84 -11.11
N ILE A 515 -1.01 14.16 -12.40
CA ILE A 515 -0.56 15.51 -12.78
C ILE A 515 -1.74 16.49 -12.83
N GLU A 516 -1.97 17.20 -11.73
CA GLU A 516 -2.87 18.35 -11.68
C GLU A 516 -2.47 19.42 -12.73
N PRO A 517 -3.41 19.93 -13.55
CA PRO A 517 -3.12 20.94 -14.55
C PRO A 517 -2.55 22.24 -13.96
N GLN A 518 -1.30 22.53 -14.30
CA GLN A 518 -0.55 23.68 -13.80
C GLN A 518 0.26 24.33 -14.92
N GLY A 519 0.53 25.62 -14.74
CA GLY A 519 1.38 26.37 -15.65
C GLY A 519 2.84 26.27 -15.25
N LEU A 520 3.75 26.01 -16.19
CA LEU A 520 5.18 26.05 -15.94
C LEU A 520 5.80 27.30 -16.60
N VAL A 521 6.72 27.94 -15.91
CA VAL A 521 7.65 28.91 -16.49
C VAL A 521 9.00 28.21 -16.63
N LEU A 522 9.35 27.88 -17.87
CA LEU A 522 10.55 27.14 -18.21
C LEU A 522 11.57 28.06 -18.86
N LYS A 523 12.85 27.86 -18.55
CA LYS A 523 13.96 28.46 -19.28
C LYS A 523 14.64 27.38 -20.12
N VAL A 524 14.53 27.51 -21.44
CA VAL A 524 15.21 26.67 -22.42
C VAL A 524 16.52 27.35 -22.81
N SER A 525 17.66 26.74 -22.51
CA SER A 525 18.99 27.30 -22.76
C SER A 525 19.77 26.39 -23.70
N LEU A 526 20.33 26.95 -24.77
CA LEU A 526 21.23 26.22 -25.65
C LEU A 526 22.60 26.10 -24.98
N PHE A 527 23.07 24.88 -24.78
CA PHE A 527 24.32 24.59 -24.09
C PHE A 527 25.52 25.15 -24.87
N ASP A 528 26.55 25.63 -24.17
CA ASP A 528 27.79 26.21 -24.74
C ASP A 528 27.65 27.40 -25.71
N ALA A 529 26.46 28.00 -25.85
CA ALA A 529 26.24 29.18 -26.68
C ALA A 529 26.97 30.43 -26.17
N THR A 530 27.74 31.10 -27.04
CA THR A 530 28.47 32.33 -26.72
C THR A 530 28.27 33.40 -27.82
N PRO A 531 27.44 34.44 -27.61
CA PRO A 531 26.73 34.79 -26.36
C PRO A 531 25.60 33.81 -26.03
N ALA A 532 25.18 33.78 -24.76
CA ALA A 532 24.16 32.85 -24.27
C ALA A 532 22.84 32.99 -25.06
N ILE A 533 22.33 31.87 -25.56
CA ILE A 533 21.06 31.77 -26.27
C ILE A 533 20.05 31.06 -25.37
N TRP A 534 18.93 31.71 -25.08
CA TRP A 534 17.87 31.11 -24.26
C TRP A 534 16.49 31.71 -24.54
N ARG A 535 15.46 30.95 -24.21
CA ARG A 535 14.05 31.35 -24.25
C ARG A 535 13.39 31.06 -22.91
N ARG A 536 12.54 31.96 -22.44
CA ARG A 536 11.69 31.75 -21.28
C ARG A 536 10.25 31.56 -21.76
N ILE A 537 9.77 30.35 -21.63
CA ILE A 537 8.47 29.93 -22.14
C ILE A 537 7.52 29.67 -20.97
N ARG A 538 6.24 29.96 -21.19
CA ARG A 538 5.13 29.56 -20.33
C ARG A 538 4.36 28.49 -21.05
N VAL A 539 4.17 27.33 -20.43
CA VAL A 539 3.50 26.18 -21.03
C VAL A 539 2.60 25.51 -20.00
N SER A 540 1.67 24.67 -20.45
CA SER A 540 0.98 23.73 -19.57
C SER A 540 1.94 22.60 -19.19
N ASN A 541 1.88 22.11 -17.95
CA ASN A 541 2.52 20.85 -17.60
C ASN A 541 1.85 19.63 -18.28
N GLN A 542 0.71 19.84 -18.93
CA GLN A 542 -0.05 18.82 -19.65
C GLN A 542 0.41 18.59 -21.09
N LEU A 543 1.37 19.37 -21.60
CA LEU A 543 1.91 19.14 -22.94
C LEU A 543 2.58 17.78 -22.99
N THR A 544 2.25 16.99 -23.99
CA THR A 544 3.02 15.80 -24.36
C THR A 544 4.45 16.21 -24.76
N LEU A 545 5.40 15.28 -24.70
CA LEU A 545 6.78 15.55 -25.16
C LEU A 545 6.80 15.95 -26.64
N SER A 546 5.93 15.35 -27.45
CA SER A 546 5.71 15.68 -28.86
C SER A 546 5.25 17.14 -29.04
N GLU A 547 4.21 17.57 -28.33
CA GLU A 547 3.75 18.98 -28.37
C GLU A 547 4.80 19.94 -27.80
N PHE A 548 5.54 19.50 -26.78
CA PHE A 548 6.58 20.31 -26.18
C PHE A 548 7.77 20.54 -27.12
N HIS A 549 8.14 19.52 -27.91
CA HIS A 549 9.10 19.66 -29.00
C HIS A 549 8.69 20.76 -29.97
N ASP A 550 7.44 20.78 -30.43
CA ASP A 550 6.95 21.82 -31.34
C ASP A 550 6.99 23.23 -30.74
N VAL A 551 6.73 23.34 -29.43
CA VAL A 551 6.90 24.60 -28.69
C VAL A 551 8.36 25.05 -28.68
N ILE A 552 9.32 24.14 -28.43
CA ILE A 552 10.75 24.44 -28.44
C ILE A 552 11.20 24.85 -29.83
N GLN A 553 10.86 24.07 -30.87
CA GLN A 553 11.16 24.37 -32.27
C GLN A 553 10.69 25.78 -32.64
N THR A 554 9.44 26.11 -32.32
CA THR A 554 8.87 27.43 -32.60
C THR A 554 9.57 28.54 -31.80
N ALA A 555 9.90 28.29 -30.53
CA ALA A 555 10.57 29.25 -29.66
C ALA A 555 12.02 29.55 -30.10
N MET A 556 12.71 28.53 -30.63
CA MET A 556 14.06 28.65 -31.14
C MET A 556 14.10 29.15 -32.59
N GLY A 557 13.01 29.00 -33.34
CA GLY A 557 12.90 29.45 -34.73
C GLY A 557 13.44 28.45 -35.74
N TRP A 558 13.41 27.16 -35.40
CA TRP A 558 13.86 26.06 -36.25
C TRP A 558 12.74 25.45 -37.08
N GLU A 559 13.11 24.57 -38.00
CA GLU A 559 12.25 24.08 -39.08
C GLU A 559 11.74 22.66 -38.84
N ASN A 560 12.08 22.03 -37.70
CA ASN A 560 11.72 20.64 -37.38
C ASN A 560 12.14 19.66 -38.50
N ALA A 561 13.35 19.83 -39.03
CA ALA A 561 13.88 19.09 -40.17
C ALA A 561 14.68 17.83 -39.77
N HIS A 562 15.05 17.70 -38.50
CA HIS A 562 15.94 16.64 -37.99
C HIS A 562 15.29 15.84 -36.84
N LEU A 563 15.90 14.70 -36.52
CA LEU A 563 15.52 13.88 -35.37
C LEU A 563 15.83 14.62 -34.05
N PHE A 564 15.09 14.27 -33.01
CA PHE A 564 15.24 14.82 -31.67
C PHE A 564 15.11 13.73 -30.61
N SER A 565 15.58 14.05 -29.40
CA SER A 565 15.37 13.20 -28.22
C SER A 565 15.18 14.04 -26.96
N PHE A 566 14.43 13.47 -26.02
CA PHE A 566 14.32 13.97 -24.65
C PHE A 566 15.07 13.07 -23.68
N GLY A 567 15.59 13.66 -22.61
CA GLY A 567 16.23 12.90 -21.54
C GLY A 567 16.05 13.53 -20.17
N PHE A 568 16.00 12.68 -19.15
CA PHE A 568 15.85 13.05 -17.75
C PHE A 568 16.82 12.27 -16.88
N ALA A 569 17.45 12.92 -15.90
CA ALA A 569 18.43 12.29 -15.01
C ALA A 569 19.55 11.48 -15.72
N GLY A 570 19.90 11.86 -16.95
CA GLY A 570 20.92 11.18 -17.78
C GLY A 570 20.43 9.92 -18.50
N ILE A 571 19.12 9.72 -18.60
CA ILE A 571 18.48 8.61 -19.32
C ILE A 571 17.64 9.19 -20.46
N ASP A 572 17.79 8.65 -21.67
CA ASP A 572 16.98 9.02 -22.83
C ASP A 572 15.58 8.39 -22.74
N ILE A 573 14.56 9.16 -23.10
CA ILE A 573 13.17 8.71 -23.15
C ILE A 573 12.90 8.12 -24.55
N PRO A 574 12.39 6.88 -24.65
CA PRO A 574 12.05 6.26 -25.94
C PRO A 574 11.01 7.07 -26.73
N GLU A 575 11.19 7.17 -28.05
CA GLU A 575 10.34 7.96 -28.97
C GLU A 575 8.89 7.46 -28.98
N GLU A 576 8.67 6.15 -28.81
CA GLU A 576 7.32 5.56 -28.75
C GLU A 576 6.43 6.10 -27.63
N HIS A 577 7.01 6.82 -26.67
CA HIS A 577 6.34 7.42 -25.53
C HIS A 577 6.04 8.91 -25.68
N TYR A 578 6.48 9.58 -26.76
CA TYR A 578 6.44 11.04 -26.84
C TYR A 578 5.03 11.63 -26.98
N ASP A 579 4.08 10.86 -27.54
CA ASP A 579 2.69 11.28 -27.69
C ASP A 579 1.83 10.97 -26.45
N GLN A 580 2.34 10.14 -25.52
CA GLN A 580 1.65 9.80 -24.27
C GLN A 580 2.19 10.62 -23.10
N MET A 581 3.52 10.71 -22.98
CA MET A 581 4.17 11.32 -21.82
C MET A 581 4.05 12.83 -21.79
N ARG A 582 3.55 13.35 -20.67
CA ARG A 582 3.43 14.78 -20.39
C ARG A 582 4.68 15.30 -19.70
N ILE A 583 5.04 16.56 -19.99
CA ILE A 583 6.21 17.19 -19.36
C ILE A 583 6.07 17.31 -17.83
N GLY A 584 4.84 17.34 -17.31
CA GLY A 584 4.55 17.41 -15.88
C GLY A 584 5.03 16.19 -15.08
N ALA A 585 5.26 15.04 -15.72
CA ALA A 585 5.83 13.86 -15.07
C ALA A 585 7.32 14.05 -14.71
N PHE A 586 7.97 15.06 -15.29
CA PHE A 586 9.41 15.31 -15.13
C PHE A 586 9.73 16.68 -14.54
N LEU A 587 8.79 17.63 -14.65
CA LEU A 587 8.99 19.05 -14.33
C LEU A 587 7.95 19.51 -13.30
N GLU A 588 8.12 19.10 -12.05
CA GLU A 588 7.15 19.29 -10.97
C GLU A 588 7.50 20.49 -10.08
N GLU A 589 8.78 20.68 -9.79
CA GLU A 589 9.27 21.65 -8.81
C GLU A 589 10.21 22.69 -9.43
N VAL A 590 10.36 23.82 -8.73
CA VAL A 590 11.30 24.86 -9.13
C VAL A 590 12.73 24.34 -8.99
N GLY A 591 13.48 24.36 -10.08
CA GLY A 591 14.85 23.87 -10.15
C GLY A 591 15.00 22.56 -10.93
N ASP A 592 13.90 21.86 -11.25
CA ASP A 592 13.96 20.65 -12.06
C ASP A 592 14.58 20.93 -13.43
N GLU A 593 15.39 19.98 -13.88
CA GLU A 593 16.11 20.04 -15.15
C GLU A 593 15.68 18.91 -16.09
N PHE A 594 15.55 19.23 -17.37
CA PHE A 594 15.16 18.31 -18.43
C PHE A 594 16.00 18.61 -19.68
N ASN A 595 16.38 17.56 -20.41
CA ASN A 595 17.27 17.69 -21.56
C ASN A 595 16.50 17.48 -22.85
N TYR A 596 16.87 18.26 -23.85
CA TYR A 596 16.33 18.17 -25.20
C TYR A 596 17.46 18.31 -26.22
N GLN A 597 17.65 17.29 -27.05
CA GLN A 597 18.64 17.28 -28.11
C GLN A 597 17.93 17.34 -29.46
N TYR A 598 18.39 18.24 -30.33
CA TYR A 598 17.88 18.39 -31.69
C TYR A 598 19.03 18.27 -32.69
N ASP A 599 18.77 17.56 -33.79
CA ASP A 599 19.75 17.21 -34.81
C ASP A 599 20.96 16.45 -34.26
N PHE A 600 20.93 15.12 -34.39
CA PHE A 600 22.03 14.27 -33.95
C PHE A 600 23.33 14.45 -34.77
N GLY A 601 23.28 15.18 -35.89
CA GLY A 601 24.46 15.60 -36.64
C GLY A 601 25.16 16.78 -35.98
N ASP A 602 24.44 17.90 -35.82
CA ASP A 602 24.97 19.15 -35.27
C ASP A 602 24.99 19.20 -33.72
N ASP A 603 24.27 18.30 -33.06
CA ASP A 603 24.19 18.10 -31.61
C ASP A 603 23.72 19.36 -30.85
N TRP A 604 22.55 19.90 -31.24
CA TRP A 604 21.97 21.05 -30.54
C TRP A 604 21.36 20.64 -29.20
N PHE A 605 22.17 20.69 -28.16
CA PHE A 605 21.78 20.30 -26.81
C PHE A 605 21.19 21.45 -26.00
N HIS A 606 20.01 21.23 -25.43
CA HIS A 606 19.29 22.20 -24.60
C HIS A 606 19.11 21.68 -23.19
N GLN A 607 19.38 22.57 -22.24
CA GLN A 607 18.99 22.40 -20.85
C GLN A 607 17.71 23.21 -20.59
N ILE A 608 16.68 22.54 -20.10
CA ILE A 608 15.39 23.11 -19.75
C ILE A 608 15.30 23.13 -18.24
N THR A 609 14.98 24.28 -17.65
CA THR A 609 14.89 24.43 -16.20
C THR A 609 13.56 25.04 -15.79
N VAL A 610 12.91 24.48 -14.77
CA VAL A 610 11.72 25.08 -14.16
C VAL A 610 12.12 26.27 -13.30
N GLU A 611 11.73 27.48 -13.72
CA GLU A 611 11.94 28.68 -12.91
C GLU A 611 10.75 28.99 -11.99
N LYS A 612 9.55 28.55 -12.36
CA LYS A 612 8.33 28.77 -11.57
C LYS A 612 7.21 27.80 -11.93
N VAL A 613 6.49 27.33 -10.92
CA VAL A 613 5.23 26.59 -11.04
C VAL A 613 4.07 27.53 -10.73
N LEU A 614 3.04 27.52 -11.58
CA LEU A 614 1.87 28.39 -11.51
C LEU A 614 0.64 27.55 -11.11
N PRO A 615 -0.16 28.02 -10.13
CA PRO A 615 -1.31 27.28 -9.63
C PRO A 615 -2.48 27.19 -10.63
N LYS A 616 -2.39 27.90 -11.75
CA LYS A 616 -3.37 27.83 -12.84
C LYS A 616 -2.66 27.36 -14.09
N ASP A 617 -3.33 26.46 -14.79
CA ASP A 617 -2.89 25.95 -16.09
C ASP A 617 -2.76 27.06 -17.16
N ILE A 618 -1.98 26.76 -18.20
CA ILE A 618 -1.68 27.64 -19.32
C ILE A 618 -2.26 27.03 -20.59
N ILE A 619 -3.36 27.63 -21.06
CA ILE A 619 -4.06 27.17 -22.27
C ILE A 619 -3.24 27.42 -23.55
N GLN A 620 -2.44 28.49 -23.58
CA GLN A 620 -1.63 28.86 -24.74
C GLN A 620 -0.17 29.07 -24.35
N PRO A 621 0.78 28.32 -24.93
CA PRO A 621 2.20 28.56 -24.81
C PRO A 621 2.58 29.98 -25.21
N GLU A 622 3.48 30.58 -24.43
CA GLU A 622 3.95 31.94 -24.67
C GLU A 622 5.43 32.06 -24.33
N VAL A 623 6.22 32.63 -25.25
CA VAL A 623 7.57 33.11 -24.92
C VAL A 623 7.48 34.49 -24.27
N THR A 624 7.90 34.58 -23.01
CA THR A 624 7.82 35.81 -22.21
C THR A 624 9.08 36.66 -22.32
N ALA A 625 10.23 36.02 -22.51
CA ALA A 625 11.53 36.64 -22.66
C ALA A 625 12.50 35.71 -23.40
N GLY A 626 13.61 36.24 -23.89
CA GLY A 626 14.67 35.46 -24.53
C GLY A 626 15.88 36.33 -24.80
N ASN A 627 17.00 35.69 -25.09
CA ASN A 627 18.24 36.36 -25.47
C ASN A 627 18.95 35.57 -26.58
N GLY A 628 19.70 36.28 -27.41
CA GLY A 628 20.52 35.69 -28.45
C GLY A 628 19.70 35.22 -29.66
N MET A 629 20.33 35.37 -30.83
CA MET A 629 19.84 34.79 -32.08
C MET A 629 20.17 33.30 -32.07
N CYS A 630 19.18 32.45 -32.37
CA CYS A 630 19.41 31.02 -32.46
C CYS A 630 20.31 30.68 -33.66
N PRO A 631 21.05 29.56 -33.60
CA PRO A 631 21.78 29.05 -34.75
C PRO A 631 20.86 28.81 -35.93
N ALA A 632 21.35 29.10 -37.13
CA ALA A 632 20.69 28.65 -38.35
C ALA A 632 20.71 27.11 -38.43
N GLU A 633 19.70 26.53 -39.07
CA GLU A 633 19.69 25.10 -39.42
C GLU A 633 20.96 24.75 -40.21
N ASP A 634 21.44 23.51 -40.04
CA ASP A 634 22.65 22.97 -40.70
C ASP A 634 23.92 23.85 -40.54
N SER A 635 24.02 24.63 -39.46
CA SER A 635 25.15 25.54 -39.26
C SER A 635 26.41 24.87 -38.67
N GLY A 636 26.43 23.55 -38.52
CA GLY A 636 27.59 22.77 -38.12
C GLY A 636 27.83 22.72 -36.61
N GLY A 637 26.75 22.77 -35.82
CA GLY A 637 26.78 22.66 -34.36
C GLY A 637 27.33 23.87 -33.62
N ILE A 638 27.29 23.79 -32.28
CA ILE A 638 27.52 24.93 -31.40
C ILE A 638 28.92 25.55 -31.53
N TRP A 639 29.93 24.72 -31.78
CA TRP A 639 31.31 25.15 -31.95
C TRP A 639 31.49 26.00 -33.20
N ASN A 640 30.89 25.56 -34.32
CA ASN A 640 30.96 26.30 -35.57
C ASN A 640 30.13 27.59 -35.48
N TRP A 641 28.93 27.54 -34.90
CA TRP A 641 28.12 28.75 -34.70
C TRP A 641 28.86 29.83 -33.89
N ASN A 642 29.47 29.45 -32.77
CA ASN A 642 30.28 30.36 -31.96
C ASN A 642 31.49 30.90 -32.73
N TYR A 643 32.09 30.10 -33.61
CA TYR A 643 33.17 30.53 -34.50
C TYR A 643 32.66 31.54 -35.53
N LEU A 644 31.55 31.28 -36.20
CA LEU A 644 30.93 32.17 -37.19
C LEU A 644 30.58 33.54 -36.58
N LEU A 645 30.04 33.57 -35.36
CA LEU A 645 29.75 34.83 -34.65
C LEU A 645 31.02 35.63 -34.28
N LYS A 646 32.14 34.95 -34.02
CA LYS A 646 33.45 35.60 -33.83
C LYS A 646 34.01 36.09 -35.16
N LEU A 647 33.91 35.27 -36.19
CA LEU A 647 34.39 35.55 -37.55
C LEU A 647 33.70 36.80 -38.11
N ARG A 648 32.40 36.94 -37.90
CA ARG A 648 31.62 38.11 -38.31
C ARG A 648 32.14 39.45 -37.74
N LYS A 649 32.82 39.43 -36.59
CA LYS A 649 33.42 40.63 -35.97
C LYS A 649 34.82 40.96 -36.50
N LYS A 650 35.38 40.12 -37.38
CA LYS A 650 36.70 40.31 -37.98
C LYS A 650 36.64 41.47 -38.98
N LYS A 651 37.62 42.39 -38.91
CA LYS A 651 37.67 43.58 -39.79
C LYS A 651 37.91 43.25 -41.27
N HIS A 652 38.63 42.15 -41.54
CA HIS A 652 38.99 41.72 -42.88
C HIS A 652 38.79 40.20 -42.97
N LEU A 653 37.90 39.78 -43.86
CA LEU A 653 37.59 38.38 -44.13
C LEU A 653 38.34 37.91 -45.39
N THR A 654 38.72 36.64 -45.43
CA THR A 654 39.08 35.97 -46.69
C THR A 654 37.81 35.67 -47.50
N GLU A 655 37.96 35.28 -48.77
CA GLU A 655 36.84 34.87 -49.63
C GLU A 655 36.09 33.68 -49.01
N ASP A 656 36.81 32.63 -48.60
CA ASP A 656 36.24 31.46 -47.91
C ASP A 656 35.51 31.83 -46.61
N GLU A 657 36.04 32.78 -45.83
CA GLU A 657 35.41 33.23 -44.57
C GLU A 657 34.14 34.04 -44.83
N ALA A 658 34.06 34.78 -45.93
CA ALA A 658 32.86 35.49 -46.34
C ALA A 658 31.78 34.51 -46.86
N GLU A 659 32.19 33.51 -47.64
CA GLU A 659 31.30 32.45 -48.14
C GLU A 659 30.69 31.64 -46.97
N GLN A 660 31.49 31.28 -45.96
CA GLN A 660 30.99 30.59 -44.77
C GLN A 660 29.91 31.38 -44.02
N LEU A 661 30.04 32.70 -43.92
CA LEU A 661 29.02 33.54 -43.28
C LEU A 661 27.76 33.63 -44.16
N GLU A 662 27.92 33.78 -45.47
CA GLU A 662 26.80 33.87 -46.42
C GLU A 662 25.95 32.60 -46.43
N LEU A 663 26.59 31.42 -46.38
CA LEU A 663 25.90 30.12 -46.36
C LEU A 663 24.90 29.96 -45.21
N VAL A 664 25.16 30.59 -44.06
CA VAL A 664 24.28 30.57 -42.88
C VAL A 664 23.48 31.87 -42.71
N GLY A 665 23.44 32.71 -43.75
CA GLY A 665 22.68 33.97 -43.75
C GLY A 665 23.25 35.06 -42.84
N LEU A 666 24.55 35.02 -42.52
CA LEU A 666 25.23 36.04 -41.71
C LEU A 666 25.96 37.06 -42.59
N SER A 667 25.86 38.34 -42.21
CA SER A 667 26.61 39.43 -42.85
C SER A 667 27.47 40.21 -41.83
N PRO A 668 28.73 40.58 -42.16
CA PRO A 668 29.61 41.36 -41.27
C PRO A 668 29.06 42.73 -40.85
N ASN A 669 28.23 43.34 -41.70
CA ASN A 669 27.79 44.72 -41.56
C ASN A 669 26.33 44.88 -41.13
N GLU A 670 25.55 43.81 -41.14
CA GLU A 670 24.16 43.84 -40.67
C GLU A 670 24.12 43.66 -39.16
N SER A 671 23.14 44.25 -38.46
CA SER A 671 22.91 43.88 -37.06
C SER A 671 22.34 42.46 -37.01
N LEU A 672 22.66 41.69 -35.97
CA LEU A 672 21.86 40.49 -35.74
C LEU A 672 20.45 40.95 -35.41
N GLU A 673 19.46 40.32 -36.04
CA GLU A 673 18.08 40.53 -35.63
C GLU A 673 17.95 40.07 -34.17
N PRO A 674 17.53 40.94 -33.25
CA PRO A 674 17.28 40.52 -31.89
C PRO A 674 16.12 39.53 -31.89
N PHE A 675 16.13 38.60 -30.94
CA PHE A 675 15.01 37.69 -30.71
C PHE A 675 13.68 38.48 -30.61
N ASP A 676 12.76 38.24 -31.55
CA ASP A 676 11.43 38.86 -31.56
C ASP A 676 10.38 37.90 -30.97
N LYS A 677 10.09 38.10 -29.68
CA LYS A 677 9.05 37.34 -28.99
C LYS A 677 7.65 37.54 -29.57
N GLN A 678 7.34 38.69 -30.19
CA GLN A 678 6.02 38.93 -30.76
C GLN A 678 5.80 38.06 -32.00
N GLN A 679 6.81 37.95 -32.86
CA GLN A 679 6.78 37.07 -34.03
C GLN A 679 6.63 35.60 -33.61
N VAL A 680 7.40 35.16 -32.62
CA VAL A 680 7.32 33.79 -32.09
C VAL A 680 5.95 33.50 -31.46
N ASN A 681 5.44 34.39 -30.61
CA ASN A 681 4.12 34.21 -30.00
C ASN A 681 2.98 34.22 -31.04
N LYS A 682 3.16 34.88 -32.19
CA LYS A 682 2.21 34.79 -33.31
C LYS A 682 2.23 33.40 -33.94
N LYS A 683 3.40 32.78 -34.11
CA LYS A 683 3.55 31.39 -34.61
C LYS A 683 2.96 30.39 -33.61
N LEU A 684 3.28 30.50 -32.32
CA LEU A 684 2.74 29.62 -31.26
C LEU A 684 1.20 29.66 -31.20
N LYS A 685 0.58 30.82 -31.40
CA LYS A 685 -0.89 30.94 -31.46
C LYS A 685 -1.52 30.27 -32.68
N ALA A 686 -0.79 30.15 -33.79
CA ALA A 686 -1.30 29.48 -34.98
C ALA A 686 -1.27 27.95 -34.82
N PHE A 687 -0.34 27.44 -34.01
CA PHE A 687 -0.16 26.01 -33.75
C PHE A 687 -1.35 25.35 -33.02
N ILE A 688 -2.04 26.09 -32.14
CA ILE A 688 -3.11 25.55 -31.26
C ILE A 688 -4.53 25.73 -31.82
N ASN A 689 -4.69 26.46 -32.93
CA ASN A 689 -6.00 26.65 -33.58
C ASN A 689 -6.26 25.65 -34.72
N HIS A 690 -5.42 24.62 -34.83
CA HIS A 690 -5.60 23.44 -35.68
C HIS A 690 -5.61 22.21 -34.79
#